data_AF-A0A6P6CWL4-F1
#
_entry.id   AF-A0A6P6CWL4-F1
#
_cell.length_a   1.000
_cell.length_b   1.000
_cell.length_c   1.000
_cell.angle_alpha   90.00
_cell.angle_beta   90.00
_cell.angle_gamma   90.00
#
_symmetry.space_group_name_H-M   'P 1'
#
loop_
_entity.id
_entity.type
_entity.pdbx_description
1 polymer ?
#
loop_
_entity_poly.entity_id
_entity_poly.type
_entity_poly.pdbx_seq_one_letter_code
_entity_poly.pdbx_strand_id
1 'polypeptide(L)'
;MCYLCSVNKTEKEITHEKCNLEKELAKNKEDINALTQSLQTLEEKNKHLADQITSLELQQETSDYHGLAQQQVETVLGKITESKNKLAYEKGKLQIKVKQLQEQLHYFTETCSQNDHLHKLNKALEGKYTQDLGDSRISLKTLLNAIKTMEGRLEGKIDILASRPLINDESPNFPKRDSVKSILEKNEEELSRAVKCRDAALKESQKLKGDLEALEDRENKKVGNFQRQLAEAKEDNCKVTIMLENVLASHSKMQGALEKVQIELGRRDSEIAGLKKERALNQQRVQKLEAEVDQWQARVLVVDAQHNSEMEPLQKALDVAREDNRKLAMSLEQALQTNNHLQTKLDHVQEKLENKELERQNLETFKERMTEESKMEAELHAERIEALRKQFQTERDAAKKATQREVAELKKALDEANFRSVEVSRTNRELRQKLTELEKLLNSSKEKIKTQKAQIRLHMSAKANNTQNIERMKQIETELRQMELIKDQYQKKNYEQSLSIQKFVSEMTNLQKEMQLLAKSQYDTSARNKQQELRLEAERKIRQELENRCQELEETVRHLKKCKEATENKLKEASVESEQITANLEEAHRWFKCRFDGLQLELTKNRLQRLPRENTWREEDQEDKRHDVMPNQSVLHRWESKQNIRLAPKKYHADLERK
;
A
#
# COMPACT_ATOMS: atom_id res chain seq x y z
N MET A 1 -43.93 5.25 -27.51
CA MET A 1 -43.34 3.89 -27.58
C MET A 1 -41.94 3.81 -26.93
N CYS A 2 -41.04 4.79 -27.14
CA CYS A 2 -39.62 4.69 -26.74
C CYS A 2 -39.33 4.48 -25.24
N TYR A 3 -40.05 5.11 -24.32
CA TYR A 3 -39.72 5.07 -22.88
C TYR A 3 -39.74 3.66 -22.27
N LEU A 4 -40.76 2.84 -22.58
CA LEU A 4 -40.83 1.44 -22.10
C LEU A 4 -39.66 0.59 -22.62
N CYS A 5 -39.15 0.85 -23.82
CA CYS A 5 -37.99 0.13 -24.35
C CYS A 5 -36.70 0.48 -23.58
N SER A 6 -36.54 1.74 -23.16
CA SER A 6 -35.44 2.16 -22.30
C SER A 6 -35.49 1.49 -20.93
N VAL A 7 -36.66 1.52 -20.26
CA VAL A 7 -36.84 0.93 -18.92
C VAL A 7 -36.59 -0.58 -18.96
N ASN A 8 -37.18 -1.29 -19.92
CA ASN A 8 -37.00 -2.74 -20.09
C ASN A 8 -35.55 -3.13 -20.46
N LYS A 9 -34.71 -2.20 -20.93
CA LYS A 9 -33.28 -2.44 -21.17
C LYS A 9 -32.49 -2.29 -19.87
N THR A 10 -32.68 -1.20 -19.14
CA THR A 10 -32.04 -0.98 -17.83
C THR A 10 -32.45 -2.04 -16.80
N GLU A 11 -33.70 -2.51 -16.81
CA GLU A 11 -34.17 -3.58 -15.93
C GLU A 11 -33.50 -4.94 -16.24
N LYS A 12 -33.21 -5.22 -17.52
CA LYS A 12 -32.43 -6.40 -17.94
C LYS A 12 -30.95 -6.29 -17.56
N GLU A 13 -30.39 -5.10 -17.60
CA GLU A 13 -29.01 -4.84 -17.18
C GLU A 13 -28.87 -5.01 -15.66
N ILE A 14 -29.77 -4.40 -14.88
CA ILE A 14 -29.82 -4.54 -13.40
C ILE A 14 -30.07 -6.00 -12.98
N THR A 15 -30.96 -6.74 -13.65
CA THR A 15 -31.20 -8.15 -13.32
C THR A 15 -30.04 -9.06 -13.73
N HIS A 16 -29.27 -8.70 -14.76
CA HIS A 16 -28.03 -9.41 -15.11
C HIS A 16 -26.90 -9.14 -14.11
N GLU A 17 -26.68 -7.88 -13.72
CA GLU A 17 -25.72 -7.51 -12.67
C GLU A 17 -26.06 -8.20 -11.34
N LYS A 18 -27.33 -8.17 -10.92
CA LYS A 18 -27.80 -8.89 -9.74
C LYS A 18 -27.48 -10.38 -9.81
N CYS A 19 -27.75 -11.04 -10.94
CA CYS A 19 -27.44 -12.46 -11.12
C CYS A 19 -25.93 -12.77 -11.05
N ASN A 20 -25.07 -11.83 -11.48
CA ASN A 20 -23.62 -11.98 -11.38
C ASN A 20 -23.13 -11.73 -9.94
N LEU A 21 -23.66 -10.72 -9.25
CA LEU A 21 -23.38 -10.47 -7.82
C LEU A 21 -23.85 -11.62 -6.93
N GLU A 22 -24.97 -12.27 -7.24
CA GLU A 22 -25.45 -13.46 -6.51
C GLU A 22 -24.50 -14.66 -6.69
N LYS A 23 -23.87 -14.82 -7.87
CA LYS A 23 -22.83 -15.85 -8.11
C LYS A 23 -21.51 -15.53 -7.40
N GLU A 24 -21.05 -14.28 -7.48
CA GLU A 24 -19.87 -13.79 -6.75
C GLU A 24 -20.04 -14.02 -5.24
N LEU A 25 -21.21 -13.68 -4.68
CA LEU A 25 -21.52 -13.85 -3.26
C LEU A 25 -21.62 -15.33 -2.88
N ALA A 26 -22.20 -16.20 -3.73
CA ALA A 26 -22.20 -17.64 -3.51
C ALA A 26 -20.77 -18.21 -3.50
N LYS A 27 -19.95 -17.87 -4.49
CA LYS A 27 -18.56 -18.32 -4.59
C LYS A 27 -17.73 -17.83 -3.40
N ASN A 28 -17.80 -16.54 -3.05
CA ASN A 28 -17.09 -15.99 -1.90
C ASN A 28 -17.49 -16.68 -0.59
N LYS A 29 -18.73 -17.20 -0.48
CA LYS A 29 -19.20 -17.98 0.66
C LYS A 29 -18.62 -19.40 0.68
N GLU A 30 -18.41 -20.02 -0.48
CA GLU A 30 -17.69 -21.30 -0.60
C GLU A 30 -16.20 -21.12 -0.25
N ASP A 31 -15.55 -20.08 -0.78
CA ASP A 31 -14.15 -19.73 -0.48
C ASP A 31 -13.95 -19.45 1.03
N ILE A 32 -14.86 -18.71 1.68
CA ILE A 32 -14.86 -18.49 3.14
C ILE A 32 -15.00 -19.80 3.93
N ASN A 33 -15.88 -20.71 3.50
CA ASN A 33 -16.05 -22.00 4.16
C ASN A 33 -14.77 -22.86 4.07
N ALA A 34 -14.13 -22.89 2.90
CA ALA A 34 -12.88 -23.63 2.67
C ALA A 34 -11.71 -23.05 3.50
N LEU A 35 -11.61 -21.72 3.59
CA LEU A 35 -10.64 -21.04 4.46
C LEU A 35 -10.91 -21.33 5.95
N THR A 36 -12.18 -21.38 6.37
CA THR A 36 -12.55 -21.69 7.77
C THR A 36 -12.16 -23.13 8.15
N GLN A 37 -12.40 -24.10 7.27
CA GLN A 37 -11.95 -25.50 7.47
C GLN A 37 -10.42 -25.61 7.50
N SER A 38 -9.72 -24.83 6.66
CA SER A 38 -8.26 -24.78 6.63
C SER A 38 -7.69 -24.18 7.92
N LEU A 39 -8.31 -23.13 8.46
CA LEU A 39 -7.95 -22.52 9.74
C LEU A 39 -8.08 -23.53 10.88
N GLN A 40 -9.24 -24.18 11.03
CA GLN A 40 -9.48 -25.18 12.08
C GLN A 40 -8.44 -26.33 12.01
N THR A 41 -8.14 -26.80 10.79
CA THR A 41 -7.11 -27.83 10.57
C THR A 41 -5.71 -27.39 11.00
N LEU A 42 -5.39 -26.10 10.93
CA LEU A 42 -4.13 -25.54 11.42
C LEU A 42 -4.14 -25.32 12.94
N GLU A 43 -5.27 -24.91 13.53
CA GLU A 43 -5.44 -24.79 14.98
C GLU A 43 -5.29 -26.14 15.69
N GLU A 44 -5.90 -27.20 15.16
CA GLU A 44 -5.77 -28.57 15.67
C GLU A 44 -4.32 -29.09 15.59
N LYS A 45 -3.59 -28.78 14.51
CA LYS A 45 -2.16 -29.11 14.36
C LYS A 45 -1.27 -28.32 15.32
N ASN A 46 -1.52 -27.02 15.46
CA ASN A 46 -0.75 -26.17 16.38
C ASN A 46 -0.94 -26.63 17.83
N LYS A 47 -2.15 -27.04 18.21
CA LYS A 47 -2.43 -27.66 19.51
C LYS A 47 -1.62 -28.95 19.69
N HIS A 48 -1.67 -29.88 18.74
CA HIS A 48 -0.90 -31.12 18.80
C HIS A 48 0.61 -30.88 18.91
N LEU A 49 1.15 -29.87 18.23
CA LEU A 49 2.56 -29.49 18.34
C LEU A 49 2.90 -28.90 19.73
N ALA A 50 2.02 -28.08 20.32
CA ALA A 50 2.20 -27.58 21.68
C ALA A 50 2.14 -28.71 22.73
N ASP A 51 1.20 -29.65 22.59
CA ASP A 51 1.09 -30.84 23.44
C ASP A 51 2.36 -31.72 23.32
N GLN A 52 2.94 -31.86 22.12
CA GLN A 52 4.20 -32.56 21.89
C GLN A 52 5.43 -31.84 22.49
N ILE A 53 5.53 -30.52 22.35
CA ILE A 53 6.61 -29.72 22.95
C ILE A 53 6.58 -29.87 24.47
N THR A 54 5.41 -29.69 25.09
CA THR A 54 5.22 -29.83 26.55
C THR A 54 5.63 -31.23 27.04
N SER A 55 5.34 -32.28 26.26
CA SER A 55 5.73 -33.66 26.56
C SER A 55 7.25 -33.87 26.47
N LEU A 56 7.91 -33.30 25.45
CA LEU A 56 9.37 -33.37 25.29
C LEU A 56 10.12 -32.56 26.35
N GLU A 57 9.63 -31.38 26.73
CA GLU A 57 10.17 -30.57 27.81
C GLU A 57 10.09 -31.31 29.15
N LEU A 58 8.93 -31.89 29.47
CA LEU A 58 8.76 -32.72 30.66
C LEU A 58 9.66 -33.97 30.64
N GLN A 59 9.83 -34.61 29.48
CA GLN A 59 10.74 -35.76 29.32
C GLN A 59 12.22 -35.35 29.44
N GLN A 60 12.58 -34.11 29.11
CA GLN A 60 13.93 -33.58 29.28
C GLN A 60 14.21 -33.17 30.73
N GLU A 61 13.23 -32.59 31.44
CA GLU A 61 13.36 -32.21 32.85
C GLU A 61 13.30 -33.43 33.80
N THR A 62 12.54 -34.47 33.46
CA THR A 62 12.53 -35.76 34.19
C THR A 62 13.65 -36.73 33.78
N SER A 63 14.62 -36.28 32.97
CA SER A 63 15.75 -37.10 32.53
C SER A 63 16.83 -37.19 33.61
N ASP A 64 16.66 -38.13 34.55
CA ASP A 64 17.64 -38.49 35.60
C ASP A 64 19.08 -38.66 35.05
N TYR A 65 19.22 -39.04 33.78
CA TYR A 65 20.50 -39.15 33.08
C TYR A 65 21.34 -37.87 33.13
N HIS A 66 20.75 -36.66 33.13
CA HIS A 66 21.55 -35.44 33.18
C HIS A 66 22.18 -35.26 34.58
N GLY A 67 21.38 -35.40 35.63
CA GLY A 67 21.86 -35.34 37.01
C GLY A 67 22.86 -36.45 37.35
N LEU A 68 22.59 -37.69 36.93
CA LEU A 68 23.49 -38.83 37.13
C LEU A 68 24.80 -38.66 36.36
N ALA A 69 24.77 -38.17 35.12
CA ALA A 69 25.99 -37.90 34.34
C ALA A 69 26.82 -36.78 34.99
N GLN A 70 26.18 -35.70 35.43
CA GLN A 70 26.84 -34.58 36.10
C GLN A 70 27.49 -35.03 37.43
N GLN A 71 26.79 -35.81 38.24
CA GLN A 71 27.30 -36.38 39.49
C GLN A 71 28.45 -37.38 39.26
N GLN A 72 28.41 -38.18 38.17
CA GLN A 72 29.52 -39.04 37.79
C GLN A 72 30.76 -38.24 37.38
N VAL A 73 30.59 -37.19 36.56
CA VAL A 73 31.69 -36.29 36.16
C VAL A 73 32.31 -35.62 37.38
N GLU A 74 31.51 -35.09 38.29
CA GLU A 74 31.98 -34.46 39.53
C GLU A 74 32.73 -35.46 40.44
N THR A 75 32.22 -36.69 40.57
CA THR A 75 32.89 -37.79 41.30
C THR A 75 34.24 -38.16 40.67
N VAL A 76 34.35 -38.15 39.34
CA VAL A 76 35.61 -38.43 38.62
C VAL A 76 36.60 -37.27 38.78
N LEU A 77 36.15 -36.02 38.68
CA LEU A 77 36.97 -34.82 38.90
C LEU A 77 37.54 -34.76 40.33
N GLY A 78 36.75 -35.15 41.35
CA GLY A 78 37.22 -35.30 42.73
C GLY A 78 38.38 -36.31 42.84
N LYS A 79 38.21 -37.52 42.30
CA LYS A 79 39.23 -38.58 42.29
C LYS A 79 40.50 -38.17 41.53
N ILE A 80 40.37 -37.48 40.40
CA ILE A 80 41.50 -36.94 39.63
C ILE A 80 42.25 -35.89 40.45
N THR A 81 41.54 -35.01 41.16
CA THR A 81 42.13 -33.95 41.99
C THR A 81 42.88 -34.53 43.20
N GLU A 82 42.30 -35.51 43.88
CA GLU A 82 42.95 -36.22 45.00
C GLU A 82 44.21 -36.99 44.53
N SER A 83 44.11 -37.70 43.39
CA SER A 83 45.24 -38.38 42.77
C SER A 83 46.37 -37.41 42.39
N LYS A 84 46.04 -36.28 41.78
CA LYS A 84 46.98 -35.19 41.43
C LYS A 84 47.70 -34.65 42.68
N ASN A 85 46.97 -34.44 43.78
CA ASN A 85 47.54 -33.97 45.05
C ASN A 85 48.49 -35.02 45.66
N LYS A 86 48.11 -36.30 45.63
CA LYS A 86 48.96 -37.42 46.11
C LYS A 86 50.23 -37.57 45.26
N LEU A 87 50.13 -37.43 43.94
CA LEU A 87 51.28 -37.42 43.03
C LEU A 87 52.19 -36.20 43.25
N ALA A 88 51.64 -35.02 43.55
CA ALA A 88 52.44 -33.85 43.89
C ALA A 88 53.23 -34.04 45.21
N TYR A 89 52.60 -34.66 46.22
CA TYR A 89 53.26 -35.00 47.48
C TYR A 89 54.40 -36.01 47.30
N GLU A 90 54.14 -37.13 46.62
CA GLU A 90 55.17 -38.14 46.33
C GLU A 90 56.28 -37.59 45.41
N LYS A 91 55.96 -36.71 44.45
CA LYS A 91 56.97 -35.97 43.67
C LYS A 91 57.88 -35.14 44.58
N GLY A 92 57.34 -34.40 45.54
CA GLY A 92 58.14 -33.62 46.50
C GLY A 92 59.05 -34.50 47.35
N LYS A 93 58.51 -35.61 47.87
CA LYS A 93 59.25 -36.63 48.65
C LYS A 93 60.36 -37.30 47.85
N LEU A 94 60.11 -37.65 46.58
CA LEU A 94 61.12 -38.17 45.65
C LEU A 94 62.19 -37.10 45.32
N GLN A 95 61.79 -35.85 45.11
CA GLN A 95 62.72 -34.75 44.83
C GLN A 95 63.66 -34.46 46.00
N ILE A 96 63.17 -34.54 47.25
CA ILE A 96 64.01 -34.53 48.46
C ILE A 96 64.97 -35.73 48.47
N LYS A 97 64.49 -36.93 48.14
CA LYS A 97 65.33 -38.14 48.13
C LYS A 97 66.43 -38.10 47.05
N VAL A 98 66.13 -37.56 45.86
CA VAL A 98 67.11 -37.31 44.80
C VAL A 98 68.17 -36.31 45.28
N LYS A 99 67.78 -35.22 45.94
CA LYS A 99 68.74 -34.24 46.49
C LYS A 99 69.67 -34.87 47.53
N GLN A 100 69.13 -35.68 48.46
CA GLN A 100 69.94 -36.43 49.43
C GLN A 100 70.93 -37.39 48.74
N LEU A 101 70.51 -38.09 47.69
CA LEU A 101 71.38 -39.00 46.93
C LEU A 101 72.45 -38.25 46.14
N GLN A 102 72.14 -37.06 45.59
CA GLN A 102 73.12 -36.18 44.95
C GLN A 102 74.17 -35.67 45.95
N GLU A 103 73.75 -35.26 47.15
CA GLU A 103 74.64 -34.86 48.24
C GLU A 103 75.57 -36.00 48.68
N GLN A 104 75.04 -37.24 48.79
CA GLN A 104 75.84 -38.43 49.05
C GLN A 104 76.81 -38.77 47.90
N LEU A 105 76.39 -38.63 46.64
CA LEU A 105 77.26 -38.85 45.48
C LEU A 105 78.38 -37.82 45.40
N HIS A 106 78.11 -36.57 45.77
CA HIS A 106 79.12 -35.51 45.84
C HIS A 106 80.16 -35.82 46.93
N TYR A 107 79.71 -36.15 48.15
CA TYR A 107 80.59 -36.57 49.25
C TYR A 107 81.44 -37.81 48.89
N PHE A 108 80.85 -38.79 48.19
CA PHE A 108 81.58 -39.97 47.71
C PHE A 108 82.61 -39.61 46.62
N THR A 109 82.27 -38.70 45.71
CA THR A 109 83.20 -38.21 44.67
C THR A 109 84.37 -37.47 45.30
N GLU A 110 84.12 -36.62 46.31
CA GLU A 110 85.15 -35.93 47.07
C GLU A 110 86.04 -36.92 47.83
N THR A 111 85.46 -37.92 48.50
CA THR A 111 86.19 -39.03 49.17
C THR A 111 87.06 -39.82 48.18
N CYS A 112 86.56 -40.11 46.98
CA CYS A 112 87.35 -40.75 45.92
C CYS A 112 88.53 -39.87 45.47
N SER A 113 88.34 -38.55 45.34
CA SER A 113 89.45 -37.63 45.01
C SER A 113 90.53 -37.58 46.10
N GLN A 114 90.14 -37.71 47.38
CA GLN A 114 91.08 -37.82 48.50
C GLN A 114 91.83 -39.16 48.47
N ASN A 115 91.14 -40.28 48.19
CA ASN A 115 91.78 -41.58 48.00
C ASN A 115 92.75 -41.60 46.82
N ASP A 116 92.42 -40.96 45.70
CA ASP A 116 93.33 -40.75 44.57
C ASP A 116 94.59 -39.97 44.99
N HIS A 117 94.43 -38.98 45.86
CA HIS A 117 95.56 -38.20 46.37
C HIS A 117 96.43 -39.03 47.33
N LEU A 118 95.84 -39.86 48.18
CA LEU A 118 96.53 -40.81 49.04
C LEU A 118 97.23 -41.91 48.22
N HIS A 119 96.61 -42.42 47.15
CA HIS A 119 97.24 -43.40 46.26
C HIS A 119 98.44 -42.80 45.52
N LYS A 120 98.35 -41.54 45.08
CA LYS A 120 99.49 -40.80 44.49
C LYS A 120 100.63 -40.62 45.51
N LEU A 121 100.30 -40.35 46.77
CA LEU A 121 101.28 -40.24 47.87
C LEU A 121 101.94 -41.59 48.19
N ASN A 122 101.16 -42.67 48.33
CA ASN A 122 101.67 -44.03 48.55
C ASN A 122 102.59 -44.47 47.41
N LYS A 123 102.20 -44.23 46.15
CA LYS A 123 103.04 -44.55 44.98
C LYS A 123 104.36 -43.77 44.97
N ALA A 124 104.38 -42.55 45.49
CA ALA A 124 105.62 -41.78 45.69
C ALA A 124 106.47 -42.32 46.85
N LEU A 125 105.86 -42.86 47.91
CA LEU A 125 106.55 -43.53 49.02
C LEU A 125 107.12 -44.89 48.59
N GLU A 126 106.39 -45.69 47.81
CA GLU A 126 106.89 -46.92 47.18
C GLU A 126 108.08 -46.64 46.24
N GLY A 127 108.03 -45.53 45.49
CA GLY A 127 109.15 -45.05 44.69
C GLY A 127 110.41 -44.77 45.51
N LYS A 128 110.27 -44.17 46.70
CA LYS A 128 111.40 -44.01 47.64
C LYS A 128 111.87 -45.33 48.22
N TYR A 129 110.96 -46.19 48.68
CA TYR A 129 111.30 -47.48 49.28
C TYR A 129 112.04 -48.41 48.30
N THR A 130 111.67 -48.37 47.02
CA THR A 130 112.36 -49.13 45.96
C THR A 130 113.71 -48.51 45.57
N GLN A 131 113.89 -47.20 45.73
CA GLN A 131 115.20 -46.54 45.61
C GLN A 131 116.14 -46.91 46.78
N ASP A 132 115.68 -46.81 48.03
CA ASP A 132 116.46 -47.18 49.22
C ASP A 132 116.87 -48.66 49.21
N LEU A 133 116.00 -49.55 48.71
CA LEU A 133 116.31 -50.95 48.44
C LEU A 133 117.35 -51.13 47.32
N GLY A 134 117.35 -50.25 46.32
CA GLY A 134 118.35 -50.21 45.26
C GLY A 134 119.74 -49.88 45.79
N ASP A 135 119.85 -48.81 46.58
CA ASP A 135 121.12 -48.37 47.18
C ASP A 135 121.65 -49.37 48.24
N SER A 136 120.74 -49.97 49.02
CA SER A 136 121.07 -51.10 49.91
C SER A 136 121.59 -52.32 49.14
N ARG A 137 121.02 -52.63 47.97
CA ARG A 137 121.46 -53.72 47.09
C ARG A 137 122.80 -53.45 46.41
N ILE A 138 123.13 -52.19 46.09
CA ILE A 138 124.46 -51.77 45.61
C ILE A 138 125.50 -51.96 46.72
N SER A 139 125.16 -51.60 47.96
CA SER A 139 126.01 -51.80 49.14
C SER A 139 126.31 -53.29 49.39
N LEU A 140 125.29 -54.14 49.37
CA LEU A 140 125.44 -55.60 49.48
C LEU A 140 126.27 -56.22 48.33
N LYS A 141 126.10 -55.75 47.09
CA LYS A 141 126.89 -56.22 45.94
C LYS A 141 128.37 -55.86 46.08
N THR A 142 128.67 -54.74 46.75
CA THR A 142 130.04 -54.32 47.06
C THR A 142 130.70 -55.25 48.10
N LEU A 143 129.98 -55.61 49.16
CA LEU A 143 130.45 -56.58 50.17
C LEU A 143 130.66 -57.99 49.59
N LEU A 144 129.76 -58.46 48.72
CA LEU A 144 129.86 -59.79 48.11
C LEU A 144 131.12 -59.95 47.22
N ASN A 145 131.54 -58.88 46.54
CA ASN A 145 132.78 -58.87 45.76
C ASN A 145 134.03 -58.90 46.65
N ALA A 146 133.99 -58.31 47.85
CA ALA A 146 135.09 -58.39 48.80
C ALA A 146 135.31 -59.83 49.31
N ILE A 147 134.22 -60.56 49.61
CA ILE A 147 134.28 -61.97 50.06
C ILE A 147 134.93 -62.87 49.00
N LYS A 148 134.47 -62.78 47.74
CA LYS A 148 135.06 -63.53 46.61
C LYS A 148 136.55 -63.25 46.36
N THR A 149 137.08 -62.15 46.87
CA THR A 149 138.49 -61.77 46.72
C THR A 149 139.38 -62.41 47.80
N MET A 150 138.80 -62.97 48.87
CA MET A 150 139.55 -63.65 49.94
C MET A 150 139.59 -65.18 49.80
N GLU A 151 138.57 -65.81 49.22
CA GLU A 151 138.48 -67.27 49.08
C GLU A 151 139.58 -67.85 48.17
N GLY A 152 139.98 -67.13 47.12
CA GLY A 152 140.99 -67.56 46.14
C GLY A 152 142.45 -67.56 46.63
N ARG A 153 142.72 -67.67 47.94
CA ARG A 153 144.08 -67.48 48.50
C ARG A 153 144.55 -68.49 49.57
N LEU A 154 143.77 -69.53 49.88
CA LEU A 154 144.10 -70.47 50.98
C LEU A 154 144.11 -71.97 50.63
N GLU A 155 143.85 -72.36 49.39
CA GLU A 155 143.77 -73.78 49.00
C GLU A 155 145.04 -74.22 48.23
N GLY A 156 146.13 -74.46 48.97
CA GLY A 156 147.39 -74.90 48.34
C GLY A 156 148.62 -74.92 49.26
N LYS A 157 148.62 -75.75 50.32
CA LYS A 157 149.84 -76.13 51.05
C LYS A 157 149.69 -77.34 52.00
N ILE A 158 150.64 -78.27 51.86
CA ILE A 158 151.17 -79.23 52.86
C ILE A 158 150.44 -80.59 52.98
N ASP A 159 151.26 -81.59 53.34
CA ASP A 159 151.13 -83.06 53.27
C ASP A 159 152.01 -83.67 54.42
N ILE A 160 152.01 -85.00 54.65
CA ILE A 160 153.06 -85.82 55.37
C ILE A 160 153.10 -85.94 56.96
N LEU A 161 153.01 -87.22 57.47
CA LEU A 161 153.57 -87.91 58.73
C LEU A 161 153.00 -87.86 60.20
N ALA A 162 152.91 -89.05 60.90
CA ALA A 162 153.39 -89.45 62.30
C ALA A 162 152.80 -90.78 62.98
N SER A 163 153.39 -91.39 64.07
CA SER A 163 153.39 -92.90 64.40
C SER A 163 153.49 -93.52 65.88
N ARG A 164 152.91 -94.74 66.20
CA ARG A 164 153.36 -96.20 66.58
C ARG A 164 154.17 -96.86 67.86
N PRO A 165 154.10 -98.25 68.19
CA PRO A 165 155.06 -99.31 68.89
C PRO A 165 154.90 -100.95 68.62
N LEU A 166 155.56 -102.18 68.94
CA LEU A 166 156.78 -103.02 69.51
C LEU A 166 156.84 -104.59 68.94
N ILE A 167 157.35 -105.88 69.30
CA ILE A 167 158.27 -106.84 70.20
C ILE A 167 158.20 -108.46 69.74
N ASN A 168 158.79 -109.74 70.01
CA ASN A 168 159.89 -110.70 70.67
C ASN A 168 159.82 -112.31 70.20
N ASP A 169 160.42 -113.56 70.52
CA ASP A 169 161.54 -114.43 71.26
C ASP A 169 161.72 -116.06 70.88
N GLU A 170 162.64 -117.00 71.44
CA GLU A 170 162.97 -118.53 71.12
C GLU A 170 163.63 -119.56 72.25
N SER A 171 164.20 -120.87 72.30
CA SER A 171 164.61 -122.20 71.53
C SER A 171 165.18 -123.55 72.34
N PRO A 172 165.34 -124.89 71.87
CA PRO A 172 165.78 -126.23 72.58
C PRO A 172 166.56 -127.54 71.89
N ASN A 173 166.97 -128.75 72.54
CA ASN A 173 167.09 -130.30 72.10
C ASN A 173 168.25 -131.48 72.41
N PHE A 174 167.97 -132.89 72.34
CA PHE A 174 168.69 -134.28 71.97
C PHE A 174 169.46 -135.50 72.88
N PRO A 175 169.94 -136.81 72.45
CA PRO A 175 170.14 -138.18 73.24
C PRO A 175 171.30 -139.36 72.94
N LYS A 176 171.32 -140.69 73.44
CA LYS A 176 171.85 -142.12 72.87
C LYS A 176 172.72 -143.29 73.67
N ARG A 177 172.76 -144.64 73.22
CA ARG A 177 173.74 -145.91 73.35
C ARG A 177 173.57 -147.16 74.38
N ASP A 178 174.14 -148.45 74.50
CA ASP A 178 174.92 -149.67 73.85
C ASP A 178 175.05 -151.00 74.81
N SER A 179 175.66 -152.28 74.75
CA SER A 179 176.31 -153.40 73.88
C SER A 179 176.68 -154.84 74.62
N VAL A 180 177.13 -156.04 74.02
CA VAL A 180 177.23 -157.52 74.60
C VAL A 180 178.24 -158.66 73.98
N LYS A 181 178.66 -159.85 74.64
CA LYS A 181 179.38 -161.15 74.09
C LYS A 181 179.52 -162.51 75.01
N SER A 182 179.88 -163.78 74.54
CA SER A 182 180.26 -165.11 75.29
C SER A 182 180.89 -166.40 74.52
N ILE A 183 181.39 -167.56 75.13
CA ILE A 183 182.02 -168.90 74.56
C ILE A 183 182.46 -170.03 75.66
N LEU A 184 182.86 -171.40 75.69
CA LEU A 184 183.09 -172.80 75.00
C LEU A 184 183.30 -174.00 76.09
N GLU A 185 183.65 -175.37 76.07
CA GLU A 185 184.04 -176.68 75.29
C GLU A 185 183.78 -178.03 76.17
N LYS A 186 184.16 -179.39 76.17
CA LYS A 186 184.98 -180.59 75.55
C LYS A 186 184.56 -182.03 76.21
N ASN A 187 185.00 -183.36 76.13
CA ASN A 187 185.94 -184.41 75.49
C ASN A 187 185.48 -185.99 75.58
N GLU A 188 186.36 -187.09 75.66
CA GLU A 188 186.11 -188.57 75.25
C GLU A 188 187.09 -189.77 75.79
N GLU A 189 186.78 -191.14 75.80
CA GLU A 189 187.68 -192.40 76.10
C GLU A 189 187.12 -193.92 75.83
N GLU A 190 187.82 -195.07 76.21
CA GLU A 190 187.41 -196.53 76.48
C GLU A 190 187.56 -197.73 75.45
N LEU A 191 188.65 -197.81 74.69
CA LEU A 191 188.64 -198.42 73.35
C LEU A 191 188.23 -199.91 73.14
N SER A 192 188.57 -200.86 74.01
CA SER A 192 188.26 -202.30 73.77
C SER A 192 186.82 -202.69 74.11
N ARG A 193 186.10 -201.84 74.87
CA ARG A 193 184.63 -201.91 74.96
C ARG A 193 183.97 -201.23 73.78
N ALA A 194 184.54 -200.10 73.33
CA ALA A 194 183.99 -199.26 72.28
C ALA A 194 183.69 -200.01 70.97
N VAL A 195 184.49 -201.02 70.58
CA VAL A 195 184.23 -201.81 69.34
C VAL A 195 182.88 -202.55 69.39
N LYS A 196 182.49 -203.12 70.54
CA LYS A 196 181.17 -203.79 70.67
C LYS A 196 180.02 -202.78 70.80
N CYS A 197 180.27 -201.59 71.35
CA CYS A 197 179.30 -200.50 71.36
C CYS A 197 179.09 -199.90 69.96
N ARG A 198 180.15 -199.77 69.16
CA ARG A 198 180.15 -199.17 67.81
C ARG A 198 179.21 -199.92 66.86
N ASP A 199 179.25 -201.24 66.85
CA ASP A 199 178.47 -202.03 65.89
C ASP A 199 176.97 -202.07 66.25
N ALA A 200 176.61 -201.80 67.52
CA ALA A 200 175.25 -201.49 67.93
C ALA A 200 174.83 -200.06 67.51
N ALA A 201 175.67 -199.06 67.80
CA ALA A 201 175.44 -197.66 67.45
C ALA A 201 175.31 -197.43 65.94
N LEU A 202 175.98 -198.23 65.10
CA LEU A 202 175.87 -198.14 63.64
C LEU A 202 174.46 -198.52 63.13
N LYS A 203 173.82 -199.54 63.72
CA LYS A 203 172.42 -199.89 63.41
C LYS A 203 171.45 -198.80 63.89
N GLU A 204 171.71 -198.22 65.05
CA GLU A 204 170.88 -197.13 65.60
C GLU A 204 171.02 -195.84 64.77
N SER A 205 172.24 -195.53 64.32
CA SER A 205 172.52 -194.41 63.39
C SER A 205 171.81 -194.56 62.05
N GLN A 206 171.77 -195.76 61.45
CA GLN A 206 171.02 -196.00 60.22
C GLN A 206 169.51 -195.78 60.41
N LYS A 207 168.94 -196.16 61.56
CA LYS A 207 167.54 -195.88 61.89
C LYS A 207 167.31 -194.36 62.04
N LEU A 208 168.13 -193.68 62.83
CA LEU A 208 168.05 -192.24 63.06
C LEU A 208 168.15 -191.42 61.76
N LYS A 209 168.91 -191.89 60.76
CA LYS A 209 168.97 -191.26 59.42
C LYS A 209 167.62 -191.31 58.69
N GLY A 210 166.93 -192.44 58.72
CA GLY A 210 165.59 -192.58 58.13
C GLY A 210 164.53 -191.75 58.88
N ASP A 211 164.62 -191.71 60.21
CA ASP A 211 163.76 -190.83 61.03
C ASP A 211 164.03 -189.33 60.75
N LEU A 212 165.28 -188.94 60.47
CA LEU A 212 165.66 -187.58 60.05
C LEU A 212 165.13 -187.21 58.66
N GLU A 213 165.31 -188.08 57.66
CA GLU A 213 164.80 -187.84 56.29
C GLU A 213 163.27 -187.70 56.29
N ALA A 214 162.56 -188.53 57.07
CA ALA A 214 161.12 -188.43 57.25
C ALA A 214 160.66 -187.17 58.03
N LEU A 215 161.55 -186.54 58.80
CA LEU A 215 161.30 -185.29 59.52
C LEU A 215 161.57 -184.07 58.62
N GLU A 216 162.69 -184.07 57.88
CA GLU A 216 163.00 -183.04 56.88
C GLU A 216 161.91 -182.95 55.80
N ASP A 217 161.44 -184.10 55.29
CA ASP A 217 160.37 -184.15 54.29
C ASP A 217 159.01 -183.67 54.85
N ARG A 218 158.78 -183.77 56.17
CA ARG A 218 157.62 -183.16 56.85
C ARG A 218 157.77 -181.65 57.01
N GLU A 219 158.94 -181.15 57.43
CA GLU A 219 159.16 -179.71 57.56
C GLU A 219 159.18 -179.01 56.20
N ASN A 220 159.74 -179.61 55.15
CA ASN A 220 159.65 -179.08 53.79
C ASN A 220 158.19 -178.97 53.31
N LYS A 221 157.33 -179.97 53.61
CA LYS A 221 155.89 -179.91 53.29
C LYS A 221 155.14 -178.85 54.11
N LYS A 222 155.51 -178.63 55.38
CA LYS A 222 155.00 -177.51 56.19
C LYS A 222 155.45 -176.15 55.63
N VAL A 223 156.74 -175.97 55.35
CA VAL A 223 157.31 -174.73 54.79
C VAL A 223 156.66 -174.39 53.45
N GLY A 224 156.48 -175.37 52.55
CA GLY A 224 155.76 -175.15 51.29
C GLY A 224 154.29 -174.75 51.49
N ASN A 225 153.61 -175.29 52.51
CA ASN A 225 152.25 -174.86 52.87
C ASN A 225 152.22 -173.45 53.48
N PHE A 226 153.14 -173.11 54.38
CA PHE A 226 153.23 -171.77 54.96
C PHE A 226 153.62 -170.72 53.91
N GLN A 227 154.50 -171.05 52.95
CA GLN A 227 154.82 -170.18 51.82
C GLN A 227 153.60 -169.92 50.93
N ARG A 228 152.76 -170.95 50.68
CA ARG A 228 151.51 -170.79 49.93
C ARG A 228 150.49 -169.93 50.68
N GLN A 229 150.27 -170.20 51.96
CA GLN A 229 149.39 -169.39 52.83
C GLN A 229 149.87 -167.93 52.93
N LEU A 230 151.18 -167.70 52.96
CA LEU A 230 151.75 -166.34 52.95
C LEU A 230 151.60 -165.65 51.58
N ALA A 231 151.57 -166.38 50.47
CA ALA A 231 151.28 -165.84 49.14
C ALA A 231 149.78 -165.49 49.01
N GLU A 232 148.89 -166.41 49.40
CA GLU A 232 147.44 -166.21 49.48
C GLU A 232 147.09 -164.98 50.35
N ALA A 233 147.64 -164.91 51.56
CA ALA A 233 147.44 -163.78 52.47
C ALA A 233 148.02 -162.45 51.93
N LYS A 234 149.06 -162.48 51.10
CA LYS A 234 149.58 -161.28 50.41
C LYS A 234 148.66 -160.85 49.26
N GLU A 235 148.14 -161.78 48.48
CA GLU A 235 147.17 -161.50 47.42
C GLU A 235 145.90 -160.88 48.00
N ASP A 236 145.40 -161.41 49.12
CA ASP A 236 144.23 -160.86 49.81
C ASP A 236 144.52 -159.49 50.46
N ASN A 237 145.72 -159.25 50.99
CA ASN A 237 146.13 -157.89 51.40
C ASN A 237 146.17 -156.92 50.21
N CYS A 238 146.60 -157.34 49.02
CA CYS A 238 146.53 -156.51 47.81
C CYS A 238 145.07 -156.23 47.40
N LYS A 239 144.18 -157.22 47.45
CA LYS A 239 142.73 -157.03 47.19
C LYS A 239 142.12 -156.03 48.18
N VAL A 240 142.41 -156.18 49.48
CA VAL A 240 141.95 -155.26 50.54
C VAL A 240 142.50 -153.84 50.33
N THR A 241 143.78 -153.71 49.94
CA THR A 241 144.40 -152.41 49.64
C THR A 241 143.69 -151.72 48.47
N ILE A 242 143.48 -152.44 47.36
CA ILE A 242 142.74 -151.93 46.19
C ILE A 242 141.29 -151.57 46.55
N MET A 243 140.62 -152.35 47.40
CA MET A 243 139.29 -152.01 47.91
C MET A 243 139.29 -150.74 48.76
N LEU A 244 140.27 -150.57 49.66
CA LEU A 244 140.41 -149.36 50.48
C LEU A 244 140.71 -148.12 49.62
N GLU A 245 141.61 -148.23 48.64
CA GLU A 245 141.89 -147.14 47.69
C GLU A 245 140.64 -146.74 46.89
N ASN A 246 139.84 -147.72 46.41
CA ASN A 246 138.57 -147.45 45.75
C ASN A 246 137.53 -146.80 46.68
N VAL A 247 137.45 -147.24 47.94
CA VAL A 247 136.56 -146.64 48.95
C VAL A 247 136.99 -145.21 49.29
N LEU A 248 138.29 -144.95 49.45
CA LEU A 248 138.81 -143.60 49.71
C LEU A 248 138.64 -142.67 48.51
N ALA A 249 138.88 -143.16 47.28
CA ALA A 249 138.59 -142.41 46.06
C ALA A 249 137.10 -142.13 45.87
N SER A 250 136.23 -143.07 46.27
CA SER A 250 134.77 -142.88 46.30
C SER A 250 134.36 -141.85 47.34
N HIS A 251 134.89 -141.93 48.56
CA HIS A 251 134.66 -140.96 49.64
C HIS A 251 135.10 -139.55 49.23
N SER A 252 136.28 -139.40 48.62
CA SER A 252 136.78 -138.11 48.13
C SER A 252 135.86 -137.51 47.05
N LYS A 253 135.40 -138.33 46.10
CA LYS A 253 134.42 -137.91 45.07
C LYS A 253 133.07 -137.53 45.69
N MET A 254 132.59 -138.29 46.68
CA MET A 254 131.34 -138.05 47.39
C MET A 254 131.41 -136.76 48.23
N GLN A 255 132.52 -136.52 48.92
CA GLN A 255 132.77 -135.30 49.68
C GLN A 255 132.84 -134.08 48.74
N GLY A 256 133.60 -134.16 47.65
CA GLY A 256 133.66 -133.08 46.64
C GLY A 256 132.34 -132.85 45.88
N ALA A 257 131.41 -133.81 45.91
CA ALA A 257 130.04 -133.63 45.44
C ALA A 257 129.14 -132.98 46.51
N LEU A 258 129.27 -133.39 47.78
CA LEU A 258 128.56 -132.82 48.92
C LEU A 258 128.92 -131.35 49.13
N GLU A 259 130.20 -130.99 49.05
CA GLU A 259 130.69 -129.61 49.14
C GLU A 259 130.09 -128.72 48.04
N LYS A 260 129.99 -129.23 46.80
CA LYS A 260 129.33 -128.52 45.68
C LYS A 260 127.82 -128.32 45.93
N VAL A 261 127.14 -129.34 46.44
CA VAL A 261 125.71 -129.24 46.81
C VAL A 261 125.53 -128.22 47.94
N GLN A 262 126.41 -128.21 48.94
CA GLN A 262 126.35 -127.27 50.06
C GLN A 262 126.59 -125.82 49.62
N ILE A 263 127.53 -125.59 48.68
CA ILE A 263 127.77 -124.27 48.07
C ILE A 263 126.56 -123.80 47.26
N GLU A 264 125.99 -124.66 46.40
CA GLU A 264 124.81 -124.30 45.60
C GLU A 264 123.57 -124.09 46.49
N LEU A 265 123.37 -124.88 47.55
CA LEU A 265 122.32 -124.63 48.54
C LEU A 265 122.49 -123.26 49.21
N GLY A 266 123.69 -122.93 49.70
CA GLY A 266 123.96 -121.60 50.27
C GLY A 266 123.75 -120.46 49.27
N ARG A 267 124.02 -120.69 47.98
CA ARG A 267 123.71 -119.75 46.90
C ARG A 267 122.20 -119.61 46.70
N ARG A 268 121.43 -120.70 46.72
CA ARG A 268 119.95 -120.68 46.63
C ARG A 268 119.31 -120.02 47.84
N ASP A 269 119.79 -120.26 49.05
CA ASP A 269 119.29 -119.60 50.25
C ASP A 269 119.53 -118.09 50.20
N SER A 270 120.69 -117.66 49.67
CA SER A 270 121.00 -116.25 49.40
C SER A 270 120.09 -115.65 48.33
N GLU A 271 119.82 -116.38 47.25
CA GLU A 271 118.89 -115.99 46.17
C GLU A 271 117.45 -115.86 46.69
N ILE A 272 116.99 -116.83 47.48
CA ILE A 272 115.68 -116.84 48.15
C ILE A 272 115.57 -115.69 49.17
N ALA A 273 116.63 -115.38 49.92
CA ALA A 273 116.66 -114.24 50.83
C ALA A 273 116.57 -112.90 50.07
N GLY A 274 117.26 -112.78 48.93
CA GLY A 274 117.14 -111.66 48.00
C GLY A 274 115.71 -111.46 47.50
N LEU A 275 115.11 -112.51 46.93
CA LEU A 275 113.73 -112.50 46.42
C LEU A 275 112.69 -112.24 47.53
N LYS A 276 112.89 -112.74 48.75
CA LYS A 276 112.06 -112.40 49.92
C LYS A 276 112.14 -110.91 50.26
N LYS A 277 113.34 -110.32 50.25
CA LYS A 277 113.55 -108.88 50.49
C LYS A 277 112.93 -108.03 49.39
N GLU A 278 113.10 -108.42 48.13
CA GLU A 278 112.49 -107.73 46.98
C GLU A 278 110.95 -107.80 47.04
N ARG A 279 110.38 -108.98 47.31
CA ARG A 279 108.93 -109.14 47.51
C ARG A 279 108.40 -108.25 48.63
N ALA A 280 109.13 -108.10 49.74
CA ALA A 280 108.74 -107.21 50.83
C ALA A 280 108.74 -105.73 50.42
N LEU A 281 109.76 -105.28 49.68
CA LEU A 281 109.83 -103.92 49.13
C LEU A 281 108.72 -103.66 48.10
N ASN A 282 108.45 -104.62 47.22
CA ASN A 282 107.36 -104.54 46.25
C ASN A 282 105.98 -104.53 46.92
N GLN A 283 105.76 -105.32 47.98
CA GLN A 283 104.53 -105.25 48.79
C GLN A 283 104.35 -103.88 49.45
N GLN A 284 105.41 -103.29 50.00
CA GLN A 284 105.37 -101.94 50.57
C GLN A 284 105.09 -100.88 49.49
N ARG A 285 105.58 -101.08 48.26
CA ARG A 285 105.29 -100.19 47.13
C ARG A 285 103.83 -100.29 46.69
N VAL A 286 103.27 -101.50 46.65
CA VAL A 286 101.84 -101.71 46.37
C VAL A 286 100.97 -101.00 47.42
N GLN A 287 101.26 -101.20 48.72
CA GLN A 287 100.53 -100.53 49.81
C GLN A 287 100.56 -98.99 49.75
N LYS A 288 101.66 -98.40 49.25
CA LYS A 288 101.73 -96.95 49.02
C LYS A 288 100.84 -96.51 47.85
N LEU A 289 100.87 -97.25 46.74
CA LEU A 289 100.04 -96.96 45.56
C LEU A 289 98.54 -97.17 45.85
N GLU A 290 98.19 -98.18 46.65
CA GLU A 290 96.82 -98.39 47.17
C GLU A 290 96.36 -97.16 47.98
N ALA A 291 97.15 -96.71 48.96
CA ALA A 291 96.82 -95.52 49.75
C ALA A 291 96.80 -94.20 48.94
N GLU A 292 97.63 -94.08 47.90
CA GLU A 292 97.57 -92.96 46.95
C GLU A 292 96.28 -93.01 46.12
N VAL A 293 95.87 -94.19 45.62
CA VAL A 293 94.61 -94.38 44.90
C VAL A 293 93.41 -94.07 45.78
N ASP A 294 93.37 -94.54 47.03
CA ASP A 294 92.31 -94.21 47.99
C ASP A 294 92.25 -92.70 48.27
N GLN A 295 93.40 -92.03 48.40
CA GLN A 295 93.44 -90.57 48.54
C GLN A 295 92.89 -89.85 47.30
N TRP A 296 93.20 -90.33 46.08
CA TRP A 296 92.66 -89.74 44.86
C TRP A 296 91.15 -90.00 44.70
N GLN A 297 90.65 -91.18 45.04
CA GLN A 297 89.20 -91.46 45.06
C GLN A 297 88.47 -90.54 46.05
N ALA A 298 89.00 -90.37 47.27
CA ALA A 298 88.44 -89.45 48.26
C ALA A 298 88.46 -87.98 47.78
N ARG A 299 89.53 -87.55 47.09
CA ARG A 299 89.59 -86.20 46.47
C ARG A 299 88.55 -86.03 45.37
N VAL A 300 88.36 -87.03 44.50
CA VAL A 300 87.33 -86.99 43.44
C VAL A 300 85.93 -86.85 44.05
N LEU A 301 85.58 -87.66 45.05
CA LEU A 301 84.28 -87.56 45.73
C LEU A 301 84.04 -86.19 46.38
N VAL A 302 85.08 -85.55 46.94
CA VAL A 302 84.98 -84.18 47.49
C VAL A 302 84.80 -83.15 46.38
N VAL A 303 85.51 -83.27 45.26
CA VAL A 303 85.36 -82.37 44.09
C VAL A 303 83.98 -82.53 43.44
N ASP A 304 83.49 -83.76 43.29
CA ASP A 304 82.14 -84.03 42.77
C ASP A 304 81.06 -83.49 43.72
N ALA A 305 81.22 -83.66 45.04
CA ALA A 305 80.29 -83.09 46.01
C ALA A 305 80.29 -81.55 45.98
N GLN A 306 81.47 -80.92 45.90
CA GLN A 306 81.59 -79.47 45.75
C GLN A 306 80.94 -79.00 44.44
N HIS A 307 81.29 -79.62 43.31
CA HIS A 307 80.74 -79.28 41.99
C HIS A 307 79.22 -79.40 41.96
N ASN A 308 78.64 -80.46 42.52
CA ASN A 308 77.19 -80.59 42.66
C ASN A 308 76.59 -79.48 43.55
N SER A 309 77.24 -79.14 44.67
CA SER A 309 76.77 -78.07 45.57
C SER A 309 76.82 -76.67 44.95
N GLU A 310 77.70 -76.43 43.98
CA GLU A 310 77.81 -75.18 43.23
C GLU A 310 76.86 -75.17 42.01
N MET A 311 76.75 -76.29 41.29
CA MET A 311 75.94 -76.40 40.07
C MET A 311 74.43 -76.53 40.34
N GLU A 312 74.01 -77.23 41.39
CA GLU A 312 72.58 -77.40 41.69
C GLU A 312 71.84 -76.07 41.94
N PRO A 313 72.34 -75.11 42.76
CA PRO A 313 71.69 -73.81 42.91
C PRO A 313 71.77 -72.95 41.64
N LEU A 314 72.84 -73.05 40.84
CA LEU A 314 72.94 -72.35 39.56
C LEU A 314 71.92 -72.89 38.54
N GLN A 315 71.73 -74.21 38.47
CA GLN A 315 70.73 -74.83 37.61
C GLN A 315 69.30 -74.45 38.05
N LYS A 316 69.00 -74.48 39.36
CA LYS A 316 67.72 -74.02 39.91
C LYS A 316 67.45 -72.54 39.59
N ALA A 317 68.46 -71.67 39.74
CA ALA A 317 68.34 -70.25 39.41
C ALA A 317 68.12 -70.02 37.91
N LEU A 318 68.80 -70.79 37.04
CA LEU A 318 68.62 -70.75 35.59
C LEU A 318 67.21 -71.19 35.17
N ASP A 319 66.67 -72.24 35.78
CA ASP A 319 65.32 -72.73 35.44
C ASP A 319 64.20 -71.82 35.97
N VAL A 320 64.38 -71.20 37.14
CA VAL A 320 63.51 -70.10 37.60
C VAL A 320 63.57 -68.92 36.62
N ALA A 321 64.77 -68.49 36.22
CA ALA A 321 64.92 -67.38 35.26
C ALA A 321 64.34 -67.71 33.87
N ARG A 322 64.39 -68.98 33.42
CA ARG A 322 63.73 -69.44 32.19
C ARG A 322 62.21 -69.33 32.29
N GLU A 323 61.65 -69.78 33.40
CA GLU A 323 60.20 -69.75 33.63
C GLU A 323 59.68 -68.33 33.84
N ASP A 324 60.42 -67.45 34.50
CA ASP A 324 60.05 -66.03 34.63
C ASP A 324 60.18 -65.27 33.30
N ASN A 325 61.18 -65.59 32.46
CA ASN A 325 61.22 -65.11 31.07
C ASN A 325 60.03 -65.63 30.24
N ARG A 326 59.58 -66.87 30.45
CA ARG A 326 58.39 -67.42 29.82
C ARG A 326 57.12 -66.66 30.23
N LYS A 327 56.94 -66.39 31.53
CA LYS A 327 55.83 -65.56 32.04
C LYS A 327 55.87 -64.15 31.47
N LEU A 328 57.04 -63.52 31.42
CA LEU A 328 57.23 -62.19 30.85
C LEU A 328 56.86 -62.16 29.37
N ALA A 329 57.28 -63.16 28.59
CA ALA A 329 56.90 -63.29 27.18
C ALA A 329 55.39 -63.45 27.00
N MET A 330 54.72 -64.29 27.81
CA MET A 330 53.25 -64.41 27.77
C MET A 330 52.54 -63.12 28.17
N SER A 331 53.04 -62.42 29.19
CA SER A 331 52.47 -61.12 29.63
C SER A 331 52.66 -60.02 28.58
N LEU A 332 53.77 -60.05 27.84
CA LEU A 332 54.06 -59.11 26.75
C LEU A 332 53.21 -59.42 25.52
N GLU A 333 53.03 -60.69 25.17
CA GLU A 333 52.09 -61.15 24.14
C GLU A 333 50.65 -60.69 24.46
N GLN A 334 50.19 -60.87 25.70
CA GLN A 334 48.88 -60.36 26.16
C GLN A 334 48.78 -58.82 26.11
N ALA A 335 49.85 -58.10 26.44
CA ALA A 335 49.90 -56.64 26.31
C ALA A 335 49.84 -56.19 24.84
N LEU A 336 50.50 -56.89 23.92
CA LEU A 336 50.42 -56.63 22.48
C LEU A 336 49.03 -56.94 21.91
N GLN A 337 48.42 -58.06 22.28
CA GLN A 337 47.07 -58.44 21.86
C GLN A 337 46.01 -57.44 22.35
N THR A 338 46.11 -56.99 23.60
CA THR A 338 45.21 -55.95 24.14
C THR A 338 45.46 -54.58 23.50
N ASN A 339 46.71 -54.20 23.21
CA ASN A 339 47.02 -52.98 22.49
C ASN A 339 46.48 -53.00 21.05
N ASN A 340 46.66 -54.09 20.31
CA ASN A 340 46.08 -54.28 18.98
C ASN A 340 44.54 -54.17 19.00
N HIS A 341 43.89 -54.77 19.99
CA HIS A 341 42.44 -54.66 20.16
C HIS A 341 41.97 -53.23 20.50
N LEU A 342 42.76 -52.45 21.24
CA LEU A 342 42.51 -51.03 21.48
C LEU A 342 42.76 -50.19 20.22
N GLN A 343 43.75 -50.52 19.41
CA GLN A 343 43.99 -49.86 18.12
C GLN A 343 42.80 -50.06 17.18
N THR A 344 42.34 -51.30 16.94
CA THR A 344 41.15 -51.55 16.09
C THR A 344 39.89 -50.85 16.60
N LYS A 345 39.76 -50.65 17.93
CA LYS A 345 38.69 -49.84 18.53
C LYS A 345 38.87 -48.34 18.27
N LEU A 346 40.10 -47.83 18.32
CA LEU A 346 40.43 -46.45 17.98
C LEU A 346 40.14 -46.18 16.50
N ASP A 347 40.61 -47.05 15.59
CA ASP A 347 40.40 -46.96 14.14
C ASP A 347 38.90 -46.87 13.82
N HIS A 348 38.08 -47.74 14.44
CA HIS A 348 36.62 -47.74 14.25
C HIS A 348 35.90 -46.53 14.88
N VAL A 349 36.48 -45.90 15.91
CA VAL A 349 35.99 -44.64 16.47
C VAL A 349 36.39 -43.45 15.59
N GLN A 350 37.57 -43.48 14.96
CA GLN A 350 38.02 -42.49 13.98
C GLN A 350 37.14 -42.55 12.72
N GLU A 351 36.91 -43.73 12.15
CA GLU A 351 35.98 -43.94 11.03
C GLU A 351 34.58 -43.38 11.34
N LYS A 352 34.06 -43.63 12.55
CA LYS A 352 32.77 -43.07 13.00
C LYS A 352 32.79 -41.55 13.14
N LEU A 353 33.89 -40.98 13.62
CA LEU A 353 34.06 -39.53 13.74
C LEU A 353 34.12 -38.87 12.37
N GLU A 354 34.88 -39.42 11.43
CA GLU A 354 34.99 -38.94 10.04
C GLU A 354 33.64 -38.99 9.32
N ASN A 355 32.88 -40.09 9.47
CA ASN A 355 31.52 -40.19 8.96
C ASN A 355 30.57 -39.13 9.56
N LYS A 356 30.69 -38.81 10.87
CA LYS A 356 29.89 -37.75 11.50
C LYS A 356 30.34 -36.34 11.12
N GLU A 357 31.62 -36.13 10.85
CA GLU A 357 32.16 -34.88 10.31
C GLU A 357 31.63 -34.65 8.88
N LEU A 358 31.57 -35.71 8.05
CA LEU A 358 30.98 -35.68 6.72
C LEU A 358 29.45 -35.44 6.74
N GLU A 359 28.70 -36.11 7.63
CA GLU A 359 27.28 -35.81 7.87
C GLU A 359 27.07 -34.34 8.25
N ARG A 360 27.92 -33.79 9.15
CA ARG A 360 27.86 -32.39 9.56
C ARG A 360 28.10 -31.43 8.40
N GLN A 361 29.07 -31.70 7.55
CA GLN A 361 29.35 -30.90 6.34
C GLN A 361 28.21 -30.97 5.31
N ASN A 362 27.62 -32.14 5.11
CA ASN A 362 26.45 -32.31 4.24
C ASN A 362 25.22 -31.57 4.78
N LEU A 363 25.02 -31.54 6.10
CA LEU A 363 23.94 -30.76 6.72
C LEU A 363 24.19 -29.25 6.64
N GLU A 364 25.42 -28.78 6.81
CA GLU A 364 25.72 -27.34 6.70
C GLU A 364 25.54 -26.84 5.26
N THR A 365 26.10 -27.54 4.27
CA THR A 365 25.91 -27.22 2.84
C THR A 365 24.47 -27.43 2.36
N PHE A 366 23.62 -28.14 3.10
CA PHE A 366 22.17 -28.16 2.89
C PHE A 366 21.51 -26.91 3.50
N LYS A 367 21.84 -26.51 4.73
CA LYS A 367 21.34 -25.25 5.32
C LYS A 367 21.70 -24.05 4.46
N GLU A 368 22.96 -23.93 4.03
CA GLU A 368 23.45 -22.82 3.19
C GLU A 368 22.59 -22.67 1.92
N ARG A 369 22.30 -23.78 1.23
CA ARG A 369 21.40 -23.80 0.09
C ARG A 369 19.98 -23.40 0.46
N MET A 370 19.40 -23.99 1.50
CA MET A 370 18.05 -23.60 1.97
C MET A 370 17.96 -22.11 2.34
N THR A 371 19.01 -21.54 2.95
CA THR A 371 19.05 -20.11 3.27
C THR A 371 19.16 -19.24 2.02
N GLU A 372 20.03 -19.59 1.06
CA GLU A 372 20.16 -18.82 -0.18
C GLU A 372 18.91 -18.96 -1.07
N GLU A 373 18.29 -20.14 -1.14
CA GLU A 373 17.00 -20.36 -1.80
C GLU A 373 15.91 -19.48 -1.17
N SER A 374 15.75 -19.50 0.17
CA SER A 374 14.76 -18.65 0.86
C SER A 374 15.03 -17.15 0.70
N LYS A 375 16.31 -16.76 0.59
CA LYS A 375 16.75 -15.37 0.34
C LYS A 375 16.43 -14.96 -1.10
N MET A 376 16.69 -15.82 -2.09
CA MET A 376 16.34 -15.60 -3.49
C MET A 376 14.81 -15.52 -3.67
N GLU A 377 14.02 -16.34 -2.98
CA GLU A 377 12.55 -16.22 -2.96
C GLU A 377 12.09 -14.89 -2.34
N ALA A 378 12.70 -14.47 -1.22
CA ALA A 378 12.41 -13.19 -0.59
C ALA A 378 12.79 -11.99 -1.47
N GLU A 379 13.92 -12.06 -2.20
CA GLU A 379 14.35 -11.06 -3.18
C GLU A 379 13.35 -10.98 -4.35
N LEU A 380 12.97 -12.12 -4.96
CA LEU A 380 11.95 -12.18 -6.02
C LEU A 380 10.58 -11.66 -5.56
N HIS A 381 10.19 -11.91 -4.31
CA HIS A 381 8.97 -11.35 -3.72
C HIS A 381 9.08 -9.84 -3.50
N ALA A 382 10.24 -9.34 -3.04
CA ALA A 382 10.50 -7.91 -2.90
C ALA A 382 10.46 -7.18 -4.25
N GLU A 383 11.11 -7.73 -5.29
CA GLU A 383 11.06 -7.21 -6.66
C GLU A 383 9.61 -7.15 -7.19
N ARG A 384 8.83 -8.23 -7.00
CA ARG A 384 7.43 -8.27 -7.42
C ARG A 384 6.57 -7.23 -6.69
N ILE A 385 6.80 -7.02 -5.40
CA ILE A 385 6.13 -5.97 -4.61
C ILE A 385 6.55 -4.57 -5.11
N GLU A 386 7.82 -4.35 -5.45
CA GLU A 386 8.27 -3.07 -5.97
C GLU A 386 7.76 -2.79 -7.39
N ALA A 387 7.69 -3.81 -8.25
CA ALA A 387 7.07 -3.72 -9.57
C ALA A 387 5.59 -3.32 -9.47
N LEU A 388 4.83 -3.94 -8.56
CA LEU A 388 3.44 -3.58 -8.28
C LEU A 388 3.31 -2.16 -7.69
N ARG A 389 4.21 -1.75 -6.78
CA ARG A 389 4.25 -0.36 -6.27
C ARG A 389 4.51 0.65 -7.39
N LYS A 390 5.43 0.35 -8.30
CA LYS A 390 5.73 1.17 -9.49
C LYS A 390 4.51 1.24 -10.43
N GLN A 391 3.84 0.12 -10.69
CA GLN A 391 2.60 0.08 -11.47
C GLN A 391 1.48 0.92 -10.83
N PHE A 392 1.15 0.69 -9.56
CA PHE A 392 0.11 1.48 -8.88
C PHE A 392 0.44 2.97 -8.83
N GLN A 393 1.72 3.35 -8.73
CA GLN A 393 2.13 4.75 -8.79
C GLN A 393 1.96 5.34 -10.20
N THR A 394 2.29 4.62 -11.27
CA THR A 394 2.06 5.09 -12.65
C THR A 394 0.57 5.16 -13.00
N GLU A 395 -0.24 4.20 -12.56
CA GLU A 395 -1.70 4.23 -12.68
C GLU A 395 -2.32 5.42 -11.92
N ARG A 396 -1.91 5.63 -10.66
CA ARG A 396 -2.32 6.76 -9.82
C ARG A 396 -1.98 8.10 -10.45
N ASP A 397 -0.79 8.25 -11.03
CA ASP A 397 -0.38 9.50 -11.69
C ASP A 397 -0.98 9.65 -13.11
N ALA A 398 -1.30 8.56 -13.80
CA ALA A 398 -2.08 8.59 -15.04
C ALA A 398 -3.54 9.02 -14.76
N ALA A 399 -4.17 8.48 -13.71
CA ALA A 399 -5.51 8.85 -13.27
C ALA A 399 -5.59 10.31 -12.79
N LYS A 400 -4.59 10.80 -12.06
CA LYS A 400 -4.45 12.25 -11.76
C LYS A 400 -4.37 13.08 -13.04
N LYS A 401 -3.58 12.67 -14.03
CA LYS A 401 -3.46 13.39 -15.31
C LYS A 401 -4.74 13.30 -16.14
N ALA A 402 -5.50 12.21 -16.08
CA ALA A 402 -6.81 12.07 -16.73
C ALA A 402 -7.84 13.02 -16.11
N THR A 403 -8.06 12.90 -14.80
CA THR A 403 -8.97 13.79 -14.04
C THR A 403 -8.58 15.26 -14.13
N GLN A 404 -7.29 15.61 -14.20
CA GLN A 404 -6.85 16.99 -14.46
C GLN A 404 -7.22 17.50 -15.87
N ARG A 405 -7.19 16.64 -16.91
CA ARG A 405 -7.66 16.99 -18.26
C ARG A 405 -9.18 17.15 -18.27
N GLU A 406 -9.92 16.20 -17.71
CA GLU A 406 -11.38 16.26 -17.59
C GLU A 406 -11.83 17.53 -16.85
N VAL A 407 -11.18 17.89 -15.73
CA VAL A 407 -11.46 19.13 -15.01
C VAL A 407 -11.10 20.38 -15.83
N ALA A 408 -10.06 20.35 -16.66
CA ALA A 408 -9.73 21.45 -17.56
C ALA A 408 -10.74 21.60 -18.73
N GLU A 409 -11.19 20.48 -19.29
CA GLU A 409 -12.21 20.43 -20.35
C GLU A 409 -13.59 20.85 -19.82
N LEU A 410 -13.98 20.40 -18.63
CA LEU A 410 -15.21 20.82 -17.95
C LEU A 410 -15.18 22.32 -17.59
N LYS A 411 -14.02 22.86 -17.16
CA LYS A 411 -13.86 24.31 -16.97
C LYS A 411 -14.02 25.06 -18.29
N LYS A 412 -13.35 24.63 -19.37
CA LYS A 412 -13.49 25.24 -20.70
C LYS A 412 -14.94 25.18 -21.22
N ALA A 413 -15.64 24.06 -21.02
CA ALA A 413 -17.04 23.91 -21.39
C ALA A 413 -17.97 24.80 -20.54
N LEU A 414 -17.67 24.97 -19.24
CA LEU A 414 -18.38 25.89 -18.36
C LEU A 414 -18.14 27.36 -18.76
N ASP A 415 -16.91 27.74 -19.11
CA ASP A 415 -16.57 29.08 -19.58
C ASP A 415 -17.23 29.40 -20.94
N GLU A 416 -17.25 28.43 -21.86
CA GLU A 416 -18.02 28.54 -23.11
C GLU A 416 -19.53 28.64 -22.86
N ALA A 417 -20.08 27.87 -21.93
CA ALA A 417 -21.49 27.94 -21.56
C ALA A 417 -21.84 29.28 -20.88
N ASN A 418 -20.96 29.82 -20.03
CA ASN A 418 -21.07 31.13 -19.42
C ASN A 418 -21.04 32.24 -20.49
N PHE A 419 -20.10 32.17 -21.45
CA PHE A 419 -20.04 33.11 -22.56
C PHE A 419 -21.34 33.10 -23.39
N ARG A 420 -21.81 31.92 -23.80
CA ARG A 420 -23.08 31.75 -24.52
C ARG A 420 -24.28 32.23 -23.69
N SER A 421 -24.28 32.02 -22.36
CA SER A 421 -25.32 32.51 -21.45
C SER A 421 -25.36 34.04 -21.36
N VAL A 422 -24.19 34.70 -21.33
CA VAL A 422 -24.06 36.17 -21.39
C VAL A 422 -24.53 36.70 -22.76
N GLU A 423 -24.19 36.03 -23.85
CA GLU A 423 -24.61 36.39 -25.21
C GLU A 423 -26.13 36.22 -25.44
N VAL A 424 -26.71 35.12 -24.96
CA VAL A 424 -28.17 34.91 -24.93
C VAL A 424 -28.85 35.94 -24.02
N SER A 425 -28.27 36.27 -22.87
CA SER A 425 -28.79 37.33 -21.98
C SER A 425 -28.75 38.71 -22.63
N ARG A 426 -27.70 39.01 -23.41
CA ARG A 426 -27.56 40.24 -24.19
C ARG A 426 -28.61 40.32 -25.30
N THR A 427 -28.70 39.29 -26.15
CA THR A 427 -29.68 39.26 -27.25
C THR A 427 -31.13 39.26 -26.74
N ASN A 428 -31.40 38.65 -25.59
CA ASN A 428 -32.71 38.73 -24.91
C ASN A 428 -33.03 40.16 -24.43
N ARG A 429 -32.04 40.92 -23.91
CA ARG A 429 -32.21 42.36 -23.62
C ARG A 429 -32.47 43.18 -24.89
N GLU A 430 -31.72 42.94 -25.96
CA GLU A 430 -31.90 43.62 -27.25
C GLU A 430 -33.27 43.31 -27.89
N LEU A 431 -33.77 42.07 -27.77
CA LEU A 431 -35.12 41.68 -28.20
C LEU A 431 -36.21 42.32 -27.32
N ARG A 432 -36.03 42.37 -26.00
CA ARG A 432 -36.95 43.08 -25.09
C ARG A 432 -37.02 44.57 -25.40
N GLN A 433 -35.88 45.20 -25.70
CA GLN A 433 -35.86 46.60 -26.11
C GLN A 433 -36.66 46.80 -27.42
N LYS A 434 -36.38 46.00 -28.46
CA LYS A 434 -37.13 46.01 -29.73
C LYS A 434 -38.63 45.77 -29.53
N LEU A 435 -39.03 44.90 -28.61
CA LEU A 435 -40.43 44.71 -28.23
C LEU A 435 -41.03 46.00 -27.64
N THR A 436 -40.37 46.66 -26.67
CA THR A 436 -40.89 47.93 -26.12
C THR A 436 -40.93 49.07 -27.16
N GLU A 437 -40.05 49.05 -28.16
CA GLU A 437 -40.07 49.99 -29.29
C GLU A 437 -41.26 49.71 -30.23
N LEU A 438 -41.52 48.44 -30.56
CA LEU A 438 -42.70 48.02 -31.32
C LEU A 438 -44.01 48.27 -30.56
N GLU A 439 -44.04 48.09 -29.23
CA GLU A 439 -45.19 48.43 -28.38
C GLU A 439 -45.46 49.93 -28.35
N LYS A 440 -44.42 50.78 -28.29
CA LYS A 440 -44.57 52.24 -28.43
C LYS A 440 -45.12 52.62 -29.81
N LEU A 441 -44.61 52.00 -30.88
CA LEU A 441 -45.11 52.22 -32.24
C LEU A 441 -46.57 51.77 -32.39
N LEU A 442 -46.93 50.59 -31.88
CA LEU A 442 -48.28 50.03 -31.89
C LEU A 442 -49.26 50.88 -31.07
N ASN A 443 -48.86 51.38 -29.91
CA ASN A 443 -49.68 52.33 -29.15
C ASN A 443 -49.84 53.66 -29.92
N SER A 444 -48.78 54.17 -30.57
CA SER A 444 -48.88 55.38 -31.40
C SER A 444 -49.83 55.20 -32.60
N SER A 445 -49.85 54.03 -33.24
CA SER A 445 -50.77 53.73 -34.35
C SER A 445 -52.19 53.49 -33.85
N LYS A 446 -52.36 52.86 -32.67
CA LYS A 446 -53.64 52.69 -31.99
C LYS A 446 -54.28 54.04 -31.60
N GLU A 447 -53.51 55.01 -31.13
CA GLU A 447 -54.01 56.37 -30.88
C GLU A 447 -54.31 57.12 -32.19
N LYS A 448 -53.49 56.98 -33.24
CA LYS A 448 -53.82 57.51 -34.59
C LYS A 448 -55.13 56.93 -35.14
N ILE A 449 -55.35 55.62 -34.97
CA ILE A 449 -56.59 54.94 -35.37
C ILE A 449 -57.77 55.41 -34.53
N LYS A 450 -57.59 55.65 -33.21
CA LYS A 450 -58.64 56.26 -32.36
C LYS A 450 -59.02 57.66 -32.84
N THR A 451 -58.06 58.54 -33.16
CA THR A 451 -58.36 59.90 -33.65
C THR A 451 -59.01 59.87 -35.03
N GLN A 452 -58.54 59.03 -35.95
CA GLN A 452 -59.22 58.79 -37.24
C GLN A 452 -60.64 58.25 -37.05
N LYS A 453 -60.86 57.29 -36.12
CA LYS A 453 -62.20 56.77 -35.76
C LYS A 453 -63.07 57.78 -35.01
N ALA A 454 -62.51 58.87 -34.47
CA ALA A 454 -63.26 60.00 -33.96
C ALA A 454 -63.66 60.96 -35.12
N GLN A 455 -62.72 61.30 -36.00
CA GLN A 455 -62.96 62.11 -37.20
C GLN A 455 -64.03 61.49 -38.13
N ILE A 456 -63.96 60.17 -38.37
CA ILE A 456 -64.97 59.44 -39.15
C ILE A 456 -66.35 59.51 -38.47
N ARG A 457 -66.43 59.41 -37.13
CA ARG A 457 -67.71 59.53 -36.39
C ARG A 457 -68.28 60.95 -36.47
N LEU A 458 -67.45 61.98 -36.40
CA LEU A 458 -67.89 63.37 -36.63
C LEU A 458 -68.41 63.57 -38.06
N HIS A 459 -67.70 63.07 -39.07
CA HIS A 459 -68.14 63.12 -40.48
C HIS A 459 -69.46 62.36 -40.71
N MET A 460 -69.64 61.18 -40.11
CA MET A 460 -70.90 60.42 -40.21
C MET A 460 -72.06 61.10 -39.48
N SER A 461 -71.80 61.76 -38.34
CA SER A 461 -72.81 62.58 -37.63
C SER A 461 -73.22 63.81 -38.44
N ALA A 462 -72.25 64.53 -39.03
CA ALA A 462 -72.52 65.64 -39.93
C ALA A 462 -73.32 65.19 -41.17
N LYS A 463 -72.98 64.04 -41.76
CA LYS A 463 -73.73 63.45 -42.87
C LYS A 463 -75.18 63.11 -42.47
N ALA A 464 -75.40 62.52 -41.30
CA ALA A 464 -76.75 62.20 -40.82
C ALA A 464 -77.61 63.45 -40.58
N ASN A 465 -77.06 64.49 -39.96
CA ASN A 465 -77.74 65.78 -39.79
C ASN A 465 -78.09 66.43 -41.16
N ASN A 466 -77.20 66.29 -42.15
CA ASN A 466 -77.47 66.83 -43.49
C ASN A 466 -78.61 66.07 -44.20
N THR A 467 -78.68 64.74 -44.07
CA THR A 467 -79.82 63.95 -44.55
C THR A 467 -81.13 64.39 -43.88
N GLN A 468 -81.13 64.54 -42.55
CA GLN A 468 -82.32 65.00 -41.80
C GLN A 468 -82.79 66.41 -42.23
N ASN A 469 -81.85 67.30 -42.59
CA ASN A 469 -82.18 68.62 -43.12
C ASN A 469 -82.75 68.56 -44.56
N ILE A 470 -82.31 67.60 -45.37
CA ILE A 470 -82.89 67.35 -46.70
C ILE A 470 -84.32 66.80 -46.59
N GLU A 471 -84.60 65.88 -45.66
CA GLU A 471 -85.98 65.46 -45.37
C GLU A 471 -86.86 66.64 -44.91
N ARG A 472 -86.35 67.51 -44.02
CA ARG A 472 -87.07 68.71 -43.58
C ARG A 472 -87.36 69.70 -44.72
N MET A 473 -86.41 69.91 -45.65
CA MET A 473 -86.68 70.76 -46.82
C MET A 473 -87.76 70.18 -47.71
N LYS A 474 -87.77 68.87 -47.97
CA LYS A 474 -88.83 68.22 -48.77
C LYS A 474 -90.21 68.39 -48.12
N GLN A 475 -90.30 68.29 -46.79
CA GLN A 475 -91.53 68.52 -46.03
C GLN A 475 -92.05 69.96 -46.26
N ILE A 476 -91.18 70.95 -46.08
CA ILE A 476 -91.49 72.38 -46.28
C ILE A 476 -91.88 72.67 -47.74
N GLU A 477 -91.22 72.06 -48.73
CA GLU A 477 -91.63 72.15 -50.13
C GLU A 477 -93.05 71.60 -50.38
N THR A 478 -93.42 70.48 -49.75
CA THR A 478 -94.76 69.92 -49.91
C THR A 478 -95.83 70.78 -49.23
N GLU A 479 -95.52 71.40 -48.09
CA GLU A 479 -96.42 72.33 -47.38
C GLU A 479 -96.59 73.65 -48.15
N LEU A 480 -95.52 74.17 -48.77
CA LEU A 480 -95.59 75.34 -49.66
C LEU A 480 -96.47 75.08 -50.89
N ARG A 481 -96.29 73.96 -51.60
CA ARG A 481 -97.13 73.59 -52.76
C ARG A 481 -98.60 73.41 -52.36
N GLN A 482 -98.89 72.93 -51.16
CA GLN A 482 -100.26 72.87 -50.63
C GLN A 482 -100.82 74.26 -50.30
N MET A 483 -100.03 75.17 -49.69
CA MET A 483 -100.45 76.55 -49.48
C MET A 483 -100.69 77.32 -50.78
N GLU A 484 -99.89 77.10 -51.83
CA GLU A 484 -100.12 77.70 -53.15
C GLU A 484 -101.41 77.18 -53.78
N LEU A 485 -101.66 75.87 -53.74
CA LEU A 485 -102.92 75.29 -54.23
C LEU A 485 -104.15 75.82 -53.48
N ILE A 486 -104.05 76.00 -52.15
CA ILE A 486 -105.11 76.58 -51.31
C ILE A 486 -105.30 78.08 -51.64
N LYS A 487 -104.22 78.85 -51.76
CA LYS A 487 -104.23 80.27 -52.15
C LYS A 487 -104.95 80.46 -53.49
N ASP A 488 -104.62 79.66 -54.49
CA ASP A 488 -105.16 79.82 -55.85
C ASP A 488 -106.64 79.39 -55.91
N GLN A 489 -107.04 78.34 -55.17
CA GLN A 489 -108.46 78.01 -54.97
C GLN A 489 -109.23 79.12 -54.25
N TYR A 490 -108.61 79.78 -53.26
CA TYR A 490 -109.22 80.90 -52.53
C TYR A 490 -109.36 82.14 -53.42
N GLN A 491 -108.33 82.48 -54.20
CA GLN A 491 -108.37 83.57 -55.18
C GLN A 491 -109.45 83.34 -56.24
N LYS A 492 -109.58 82.12 -56.77
CA LYS A 492 -110.63 81.76 -57.72
C LYS A 492 -112.03 81.94 -57.12
N LYS A 493 -112.30 81.41 -55.92
CA LYS A 493 -113.59 81.60 -55.24
C LYS A 493 -113.89 83.06 -54.92
N ASN A 494 -112.90 83.83 -54.52
CA ASN A 494 -113.06 85.26 -54.22
C ASN A 494 -113.39 86.07 -55.49
N TYR A 495 -112.80 85.72 -56.64
CA TYR A 495 -113.16 86.29 -57.95
C TYR A 495 -114.60 85.92 -58.37
N GLU A 496 -115.00 84.65 -58.22
CA GLU A 496 -116.36 84.17 -58.48
C GLU A 496 -117.41 84.85 -57.57
N GLN A 497 -117.08 85.02 -56.27
CA GLN A 497 -117.91 85.77 -55.31
C GLN A 497 -117.98 87.25 -55.66
N SER A 498 -116.87 87.88 -56.05
CA SER A 498 -116.86 89.29 -56.49
C SER A 498 -117.73 89.52 -57.74
N LEU A 499 -117.76 88.58 -58.68
CA LEU A 499 -118.65 88.61 -59.85
C LEU A 499 -120.12 88.46 -59.47
N SER A 500 -120.44 87.62 -58.48
CA SER A 500 -121.80 87.49 -57.92
C SER A 500 -122.25 88.76 -57.21
N ILE A 501 -121.37 89.36 -56.39
CA ILE A 501 -121.60 90.63 -55.69
C ILE A 501 -121.76 91.77 -56.70
N GLN A 502 -120.97 91.81 -57.78
CA GLN A 502 -121.09 92.82 -58.83
C GLN A 502 -122.47 92.78 -59.53
N LYS A 503 -123.00 91.58 -59.79
CA LYS A 503 -124.39 91.43 -60.29
C LYS A 503 -125.41 91.93 -59.27
N PHE A 504 -125.31 91.49 -58.02
CA PHE A 504 -126.22 91.91 -56.95
C PHE A 504 -126.21 93.44 -56.74
N VAL A 505 -125.04 94.09 -56.81
CA VAL A 505 -124.92 95.55 -56.75
C VAL A 505 -125.53 96.24 -57.97
N SER A 506 -125.46 95.64 -59.17
CA SER A 506 -126.12 96.19 -60.36
C SER A 506 -127.65 96.12 -60.30
N GLU A 507 -128.21 95.06 -59.70
CA GLU A 507 -129.65 94.92 -59.45
C GLU A 507 -130.10 95.86 -58.32
N MET A 508 -129.36 95.91 -57.21
CA MET A 508 -129.64 96.78 -56.08
C MET A 508 -129.57 98.28 -56.45
N THR A 509 -128.63 98.69 -57.31
CA THR A 509 -128.57 100.09 -57.79
C THR A 509 -129.65 100.45 -58.82
N ASN A 510 -130.32 99.47 -59.43
CA ASN A 510 -131.54 99.75 -60.20
C ASN A 510 -132.76 99.86 -59.29
N LEU A 511 -132.93 98.92 -58.34
CA LEU A 511 -134.00 98.98 -57.32
C LEU A 511 -133.94 100.29 -56.51
N GLN A 512 -132.73 100.76 -56.18
CA GLN A 512 -132.50 102.00 -55.45
C GLN A 512 -132.87 103.26 -56.28
N LYS A 513 -132.74 103.23 -57.62
CA LYS A 513 -133.20 104.33 -58.49
C LYS A 513 -134.72 104.39 -58.55
N GLU A 514 -135.39 103.25 -58.68
CA GLU A 514 -136.86 103.18 -58.69
C GLU A 514 -137.44 103.65 -57.35
N MET A 515 -136.85 103.21 -56.23
CA MET A 515 -137.26 103.65 -54.90
C MET A 515 -137.02 105.16 -54.67
N GLN A 516 -135.93 105.74 -55.22
CA GLN A 516 -135.70 107.19 -55.19
C GLN A 516 -136.67 107.99 -56.07
N LEU A 517 -137.05 107.46 -57.24
CA LEU A 517 -138.08 108.06 -58.10
C LEU A 517 -139.45 108.07 -57.42
N LEU A 518 -139.82 106.97 -56.78
CA LEU A 518 -141.08 106.84 -56.04
C LEU A 518 -141.13 107.83 -54.86
N ALA A 519 -140.05 107.92 -54.08
CA ALA A 519 -139.93 108.86 -52.96
C ALA A 519 -140.00 110.34 -53.40
N LYS A 520 -139.34 110.71 -54.52
CA LYS A 520 -139.47 112.06 -55.09
C LYS A 520 -140.90 112.39 -55.51
N SER A 521 -141.55 111.48 -56.24
CA SER A 521 -142.93 111.66 -56.71
C SER A 521 -143.92 111.90 -55.54
N GLN A 522 -143.74 111.15 -54.45
CA GLN A 522 -144.54 111.28 -53.23
C GLN A 522 -144.28 112.63 -52.52
N TYR A 523 -143.02 113.06 -52.44
CA TYR A 523 -142.62 114.35 -51.86
C TYR A 523 -143.17 115.55 -52.65
N ASP A 524 -142.98 115.56 -53.98
CA ASP A 524 -143.43 116.64 -54.86
C ASP A 524 -144.96 116.80 -54.86
N THR A 525 -145.68 115.68 -54.68
CA THR A 525 -147.15 115.69 -54.58
C THR A 525 -147.62 116.19 -53.20
N SER A 526 -146.91 115.84 -52.12
CA SER A 526 -147.17 116.41 -50.77
C SER A 526 -146.89 117.92 -50.73
N ALA A 527 -145.79 118.36 -51.35
CA ALA A 527 -145.43 119.78 -51.43
C ALA A 527 -146.47 120.60 -52.21
N ARG A 528 -146.95 120.09 -53.35
CA ARG A 528 -148.03 120.73 -54.12
C ARG A 528 -149.33 120.87 -53.32
N ASN A 529 -149.76 119.83 -52.60
CA ASN A 529 -150.96 119.92 -51.77
C ASN A 529 -150.83 120.99 -50.67
N LYS A 530 -149.72 121.02 -49.92
CA LYS A 530 -149.48 122.07 -48.91
C LYS A 530 -149.47 123.49 -49.50
N GLN A 531 -148.90 123.66 -50.70
CA GLN A 531 -148.90 124.95 -51.39
C GLN A 531 -150.30 125.36 -51.90
N GLN A 532 -151.19 124.39 -52.13
CA GLN A 532 -152.57 124.61 -52.55
C GLN A 532 -153.50 124.90 -51.34
N GLU A 533 -153.29 124.23 -50.20
CA GLU A 533 -153.92 124.58 -48.92
C GLU A 533 -153.60 126.01 -48.50
N LEU A 534 -152.32 126.42 -48.52
CA LEU A 534 -151.91 127.78 -48.16
C LEU A 534 -152.53 128.86 -49.06
N ARG A 535 -152.85 128.55 -50.33
CA ARG A 535 -153.57 129.46 -51.24
C ARG A 535 -155.05 129.55 -50.90
N LEU A 536 -155.70 128.42 -50.60
CA LEU A 536 -157.11 128.39 -50.18
C LEU A 536 -157.31 129.12 -48.84
N GLU A 537 -156.37 129.00 -47.91
CA GLU A 537 -156.44 129.67 -46.61
C GLU A 537 -156.20 131.18 -46.70
N ALA A 538 -155.35 131.62 -47.64
CA ALA A 538 -155.21 133.03 -47.99
C ALA A 538 -156.47 133.60 -48.67
N GLU A 539 -157.08 132.86 -49.60
CA GLU A 539 -158.32 133.29 -50.26
C GLU A 539 -159.51 133.35 -49.29
N ARG A 540 -159.62 132.41 -48.34
CA ARG A 540 -160.63 132.44 -47.26
C ARG A 540 -160.54 133.72 -46.43
N LYS A 541 -159.33 134.16 -46.07
CA LYS A 541 -159.14 135.45 -45.37
C LYS A 541 -159.58 136.64 -46.22
N ILE A 542 -159.19 136.68 -47.49
CA ILE A 542 -159.59 137.76 -48.42
C ILE A 542 -161.12 137.80 -48.59
N ARG A 543 -161.79 136.64 -48.68
CA ARG A 543 -163.26 136.56 -48.69
C ARG A 543 -163.85 137.13 -47.39
N GLN A 544 -163.33 136.75 -46.23
CA GLN A 544 -163.81 137.26 -44.94
C GLN A 544 -163.66 138.80 -44.83
N GLU A 545 -162.54 139.36 -45.28
CA GLU A 545 -162.33 140.82 -45.30
C GLU A 545 -163.24 141.55 -46.30
N LEU A 546 -163.54 140.93 -47.45
CA LEU A 546 -164.49 141.49 -48.42
C LEU A 546 -165.93 141.39 -47.94
N GLU A 547 -166.30 140.30 -47.27
CA GLU A 547 -167.65 140.06 -46.74
C GLU A 547 -167.99 141.02 -45.59
N ASN A 548 -167.01 141.31 -44.71
CA ASN A 548 -167.12 142.39 -43.71
C ASN A 548 -167.27 143.77 -44.37
N ARG A 549 -166.50 144.06 -45.44
CA ARG A 549 -166.62 145.31 -46.21
C ARG A 549 -167.98 145.47 -46.90
N CYS A 550 -168.57 144.39 -47.38
CA CYS A 550 -169.93 144.40 -47.92
C CYS A 550 -170.95 144.84 -46.86
N GLN A 551 -170.81 144.36 -45.62
CA GLN A 551 -171.69 144.76 -44.52
C GLN A 551 -171.57 146.27 -44.20
N GLU A 552 -170.35 146.80 -44.03
CA GLU A 552 -170.13 148.24 -43.79
C GLU A 552 -170.66 149.15 -44.93
N LEU A 553 -170.49 148.72 -46.19
CA LEU A 553 -170.98 149.44 -47.37
C LEU A 553 -172.51 149.40 -47.49
N GLU A 554 -173.15 148.29 -47.12
CA GLU A 554 -174.61 148.22 -47.09
C GLU A 554 -175.22 149.13 -46.02
N GLU A 555 -174.61 149.24 -44.84
CA GLU A 555 -175.13 150.12 -43.78
C GLU A 555 -175.03 151.60 -44.16
N THR A 556 -173.90 152.01 -44.74
CA THR A 556 -173.65 153.40 -45.14
C THR A 556 -174.53 153.86 -46.32
N VAL A 557 -174.73 153.04 -47.35
CA VAL A 557 -175.56 153.42 -48.51
C VAL A 557 -177.06 153.38 -48.19
N ARG A 558 -177.49 152.53 -47.25
CA ARG A 558 -178.85 152.55 -46.66
C ARG A 558 -179.16 153.89 -45.98
N HIS A 559 -178.13 154.60 -45.51
CA HIS A 559 -178.20 155.99 -45.01
C HIS A 559 -178.30 157.02 -46.15
N LEU A 560 -177.46 156.91 -47.18
CA LEU A 560 -177.49 157.80 -48.36
C LEU A 560 -178.83 157.76 -49.12
N LYS A 561 -179.50 156.61 -49.15
CA LYS A 561 -180.80 156.47 -49.82
C LYS A 561 -181.88 157.38 -49.21
N LYS A 562 -181.93 157.46 -47.87
CA LYS A 562 -182.80 158.41 -47.14
C LYS A 562 -182.46 159.87 -47.42
N CYS A 563 -181.17 160.18 -47.62
CA CYS A 563 -180.74 161.54 -47.95
C CYS A 563 -181.21 161.94 -49.36
N LYS A 564 -181.17 161.02 -50.34
CA LYS A 564 -181.63 161.32 -51.71
C LYS A 564 -183.12 161.59 -51.79
N GLU A 565 -183.97 160.79 -51.16
CA GLU A 565 -185.43 161.00 -51.18
C GLU A 565 -185.82 162.38 -50.59
N ALA A 566 -185.09 162.86 -49.58
CA ALA A 566 -185.27 164.22 -49.05
C ALA A 566 -184.89 165.32 -50.06
N THR A 567 -183.83 165.13 -50.87
CA THR A 567 -183.48 166.08 -51.95
C THR A 567 -184.43 166.01 -53.14
N GLU A 568 -184.99 164.85 -53.43
CA GLU A 568 -185.89 164.60 -54.57
C GLU A 568 -187.27 165.24 -54.40
N ASN A 569 -187.69 165.48 -53.14
CA ASN A 569 -188.88 166.27 -52.84
C ASN A 569 -188.61 167.78 -52.97
N LYS A 570 -187.49 168.29 -52.44
CA LYS A 570 -187.13 169.72 -52.55
C LYS A 570 -186.96 170.21 -54.00
N LEU A 571 -186.46 169.37 -54.90
CA LEU A 571 -186.29 169.77 -56.31
C LEU A 571 -187.63 169.94 -57.06
N LYS A 572 -188.69 169.26 -56.60
CA LYS A 572 -190.04 169.37 -57.19
C LYS A 572 -190.74 170.67 -56.75
N GLU A 573 -190.51 171.12 -55.53
CA GLU A 573 -190.93 172.44 -55.06
C GLU A 573 -190.22 173.55 -55.87
N ALA A 574 -188.89 173.43 -56.05
CA ALA A 574 -188.06 174.48 -56.65
C ALA A 574 -188.28 174.74 -58.16
N SER A 575 -188.73 173.76 -58.96
CA SER A 575 -188.89 173.99 -60.41
C SER A 575 -190.27 174.54 -60.81
N VAL A 576 -191.28 174.40 -59.95
CA VAL A 576 -192.59 175.07 -60.14
C VAL A 576 -192.42 176.58 -59.97
N GLU A 577 -191.48 177.04 -59.11
CA GLU A 577 -191.07 178.45 -59.07
C GLU A 577 -190.41 178.93 -60.38
N SER A 578 -189.75 178.05 -61.14
CA SER A 578 -189.12 178.43 -62.41
C SER A 578 -190.10 178.63 -63.56
N GLU A 579 -191.29 178.02 -63.51
CA GLU A 579 -192.39 178.34 -64.44
C GLU A 579 -192.93 179.76 -64.17
N GLN A 580 -192.78 180.26 -62.94
CA GLN A 580 -193.25 181.59 -62.53
C GLN A 580 -192.26 182.73 -62.90
N ILE A 581 -190.95 182.49 -62.90
CA ILE A 581 -189.94 183.58 -63.00
C ILE A 581 -189.77 184.14 -64.42
N THR A 582 -189.59 183.32 -65.45
CA THR A 582 -189.20 183.84 -66.78
C THR A 582 -190.36 184.55 -67.51
N ALA A 583 -191.60 184.32 -67.10
CA ALA A 583 -192.75 185.16 -67.48
C ALA A 583 -192.50 186.64 -67.15
N ASN A 584 -191.89 186.93 -65.99
CA ASN A 584 -191.51 188.29 -65.58
C ASN A 584 -190.33 188.84 -66.39
N LEU A 585 -189.60 188.02 -67.17
CA LEU A 585 -188.51 188.48 -68.05
C LEU A 585 -188.96 188.74 -69.48
N GLU A 586 -190.03 188.08 -69.94
CA GLU A 586 -190.79 188.61 -71.08
C GLU A 586 -191.39 189.97 -70.73
N GLU A 587 -192.04 190.11 -69.57
CA GLU A 587 -192.50 191.43 -69.10
C GLU A 587 -191.32 192.38 -68.87
N ALA A 588 -190.18 191.83 -68.42
CA ALA A 588 -188.79 192.31 -68.27
C ALA A 588 -188.14 193.03 -69.47
N HIS A 589 -188.98 193.59 -70.33
CA HIS A 589 -188.92 194.99 -70.72
C HIS A 589 -188.03 195.30 -71.92
N ARG A 590 -188.57 195.65 -73.09
CA ARG A 590 -189.73 196.54 -73.39
C ARG A 590 -189.60 197.97 -72.80
N TRP A 591 -189.21 198.14 -71.53
CA TRP A 591 -188.83 199.42 -70.89
C TRP A 591 -187.38 199.84 -71.18
N PHE A 592 -186.41 198.91 -71.19
CA PHE A 592 -185.00 199.32 -71.44
C PHE A 592 -184.73 199.74 -72.90
N LYS A 593 -185.75 199.61 -73.76
CA LYS A 593 -185.89 200.32 -75.05
C LYS A 593 -185.92 201.86 -74.91
N CYS A 594 -185.87 202.44 -73.70
CA CYS A 594 -186.25 203.85 -73.45
C CYS A 594 -185.17 204.74 -72.79
N ARG A 595 -183.99 204.23 -72.36
CA ARG A 595 -183.13 204.99 -71.41
C ARG A 595 -181.63 205.16 -71.74
N PHE A 596 -181.04 204.41 -72.67
CA PHE A 596 -179.59 204.56 -73.00
C PHE A 596 -179.31 205.04 -74.43
N ASP A 597 -180.33 205.19 -75.27
CA ASP A 597 -180.37 206.38 -76.12
C ASP A 597 -180.35 207.60 -75.18
N GLY A 598 -179.23 208.34 -75.13
CA GLY A 598 -179.13 209.54 -74.30
C GLY A 598 -177.73 209.86 -73.76
N LEU A 599 -177.25 209.08 -72.79
CA LEU A 599 -175.96 209.32 -72.11
C LEU A 599 -174.80 208.72 -72.93
N GLN A 600 -174.39 209.42 -73.99
CA GLN A 600 -173.28 210.39 -73.98
C GLN A 600 -171.90 209.70 -74.04
N LEU A 601 -171.03 209.97 -75.02
CA LEU A 601 -170.48 211.26 -75.44
C LEU A 601 -169.68 211.93 -74.32
N GLU A 602 -168.35 211.74 -74.31
CA GLU A 602 -167.46 212.90 -74.21
C GLU A 602 -166.00 212.68 -74.68
N LEU A 603 -165.12 212.05 -73.90
CA LEU A 603 -163.66 212.07 -74.11
C LEU A 603 -163.09 210.66 -74.43
N THR A 604 -162.23 210.39 -75.42
CA THR A 604 -161.06 211.08 -76.06
C THR A 604 -159.80 211.10 -75.18
N LYS A 605 -158.53 211.04 -75.67
CA LYS A 605 -157.89 211.04 -77.01
C LYS A 605 -156.81 209.91 -76.97
N ASN A 606 -156.10 209.41 -77.99
CA ASN A 606 -155.92 209.60 -79.45
C ASN A 606 -155.29 208.24 -79.97
N ARG A 607 -154.62 207.97 -81.11
CA ARG A 607 -154.22 208.57 -82.41
C ARG A 607 -153.77 207.37 -83.29
N LEU A 608 -153.89 207.27 -84.62
CA LEU A 608 -154.83 207.81 -85.61
C LEU A 608 -154.76 206.91 -86.88
N GLN A 609 -155.76 207.04 -87.76
CA GLN A 609 -155.88 206.47 -89.13
C GLN A 609 -156.17 204.94 -89.17
N ARG A 610 -157.34 204.50 -89.67
CA ARG A 610 -157.98 204.64 -91.02
C ARG A 610 -157.34 203.69 -92.05
N LEU A 611 -158.03 203.10 -93.03
CA LEU A 611 -159.39 203.26 -93.64
C LEU A 611 -160.11 201.87 -93.72
N PRO A 612 -161.30 201.66 -94.34
CA PRO A 612 -162.30 202.55 -94.97
C PRO A 612 -163.74 202.43 -94.34
N ARG A 613 -164.82 202.55 -95.13
CA ARG A 613 -166.23 202.85 -94.74
C ARG A 613 -167.25 202.35 -95.82
N GLU A 614 -168.55 202.50 -95.54
CA GLU A 614 -169.79 202.18 -96.34
C GLU A 614 -170.33 200.73 -96.19
N ASN A 615 -171.64 200.36 -96.26
CA ASN A 615 -172.96 201.04 -96.06
C ASN A 615 -174.16 200.04 -96.05
N THR A 616 -175.36 200.52 -95.63
CA THR A 616 -176.75 200.09 -96.02
C THR A 616 -177.44 198.79 -95.52
N TRP A 617 -178.79 198.89 -95.38
CA TRP A 617 -179.88 197.88 -95.55
C TRP A 617 -180.06 196.67 -94.60
N ARG A 618 -180.45 195.48 -95.12
CA ARG A 618 -181.35 194.45 -94.52
C ARG A 618 -180.67 193.06 -94.34
N GLU A 619 -181.41 192.13 -93.70
CA GLU A 619 -181.40 190.65 -93.91
C GLU A 619 -180.23 189.79 -93.32
N GLU A 620 -180.57 188.53 -92.97
CA GLU A 620 -179.75 187.27 -92.85
C GLU A 620 -178.69 186.97 -91.71
N ASP A 621 -178.68 185.67 -91.32
CA ASP A 621 -177.63 184.68 -90.89
C ASP A 621 -176.74 184.63 -89.58
N GLN A 622 -176.33 183.36 -89.27
CA GLN A 622 -175.22 182.65 -88.55
C GLN A 622 -174.35 183.07 -87.29
N GLU A 623 -174.08 182.03 -86.45
CA GLU A 623 -172.86 181.50 -85.74
C GLU A 623 -171.90 182.23 -84.71
N ASP A 624 -171.08 181.37 -84.06
CA ASP A 624 -169.76 181.52 -83.37
C ASP A 624 -169.59 182.24 -82.00
N LYS A 625 -168.58 181.95 -81.15
CA LYS A 625 -168.03 180.72 -80.48
C LYS A 625 -166.97 181.19 -79.43
N ARG A 626 -166.23 180.23 -78.83
CA ARG A 626 -164.90 180.34 -78.14
C ARG A 626 -164.99 180.78 -76.67
N HIS A 627 -164.55 179.94 -75.71
CA HIS A 627 -163.15 179.61 -75.30
C HIS A 627 -162.50 180.78 -74.53
N ASP A 628 -161.53 180.63 -73.62
CA ASP A 628 -160.42 179.66 -73.45
C ASP A 628 -160.32 179.18 -71.98
N VAL A 629 -160.03 177.91 -71.65
CA VAL A 629 -158.71 177.21 -71.59
C VAL A 629 -157.85 177.53 -70.36
N MET A 630 -157.59 176.47 -69.55
CA MET A 630 -156.49 176.33 -68.56
C MET A 630 -156.54 177.24 -67.31
N PRO A 631 -155.66 177.04 -66.27
CA PRO A 631 -154.59 176.05 -66.05
C PRO A 631 -155.08 174.69 -65.50
N ASN A 632 -154.45 173.53 -65.71
CA ASN A 632 -153.05 173.14 -65.95
C ASN A 632 -152.18 173.05 -64.66
N GLN A 633 -151.28 172.07 -64.65
CA GLN A 633 -150.24 171.78 -63.64
C GLN A 633 -150.76 171.36 -62.24
N SER A 634 -150.02 170.61 -61.42
CA SER A 634 -148.68 170.00 -61.59
C SER A 634 -148.81 168.46 -61.46
N VAL A 635 -148.30 167.63 -62.37
CA VAL A 635 -146.88 167.41 -62.72
C VAL A 635 -146.04 166.94 -61.53
N LEU A 636 -145.85 165.61 -61.44
CA LEU A 636 -144.57 164.87 -61.52
C LEU A 636 -144.94 163.37 -61.66
N HIS A 637 -144.66 162.71 -62.80
CA HIS A 637 -143.50 161.81 -63.05
C HIS A 637 -143.53 160.50 -62.22
N ARG A 638 -143.39 159.26 -62.74
CA ARG A 638 -143.10 158.62 -64.08
C ARG A 638 -143.62 157.14 -64.02
N TRP A 639 -143.58 156.21 -64.99
CA TRP A 639 -143.01 156.07 -66.36
C TRP A 639 -143.85 155.02 -67.17
N GLU A 640 -143.84 154.93 -68.52
CA GLU A 640 -143.07 154.01 -69.42
C GLU A 640 -142.88 152.54 -68.97
N SER A 641 -142.96 151.49 -69.83
CA SER A 641 -143.26 151.32 -71.28
C SER A 641 -143.92 149.92 -71.49
N LYS A 642 -144.66 149.53 -72.55
CA LYS A 642 -144.71 149.75 -74.02
C LYS A 642 -143.73 148.85 -74.84
N GLN A 643 -144.25 148.28 -75.95
CA GLN A 643 -143.57 147.48 -77.02
C GLN A 643 -143.25 145.99 -76.70
N ASN A 644 -143.18 145.01 -77.63
CA ASN A 644 -143.84 144.77 -78.95
C ASN A 644 -143.44 143.35 -79.49
N ILE A 645 -144.04 142.91 -80.62
CA ILE A 645 -143.56 141.87 -81.57
C ILE A 645 -143.61 140.40 -81.08
N ARG A 646 -143.59 139.34 -81.92
CA ARG A 646 -144.36 138.91 -83.13
C ARG A 646 -143.75 137.55 -83.62
N LEU A 647 -144.46 136.86 -84.52
CA LEU A 647 -143.94 135.90 -85.54
C LEU A 647 -143.44 134.49 -85.12
N ALA A 648 -144.13 133.47 -85.65
CA ALA A 648 -143.56 132.21 -86.14
C ALA A 648 -142.83 132.46 -87.50
N PRO A 649 -142.18 131.52 -88.27
CA PRO A 649 -142.70 130.15 -88.55
C PRO A 649 -141.70 129.04 -89.08
N LYS A 650 -142.28 127.88 -89.45
CA LYS A 650 -142.04 127.08 -90.69
C LYS A 650 -140.76 126.22 -90.93
N LYS A 651 -141.06 125.09 -91.61
CA LYS A 651 -140.23 124.22 -92.51
C LYS A 651 -139.25 123.24 -91.83
N TYR A 652 -139.16 121.95 -92.19
CA TYR A 652 -139.09 121.20 -93.49
C TYR A 652 -137.65 121.04 -94.04
N HIS A 653 -137.42 119.91 -94.71
CA HIS A 653 -136.15 119.34 -95.22
C HIS A 653 -135.24 118.70 -94.14
N ALA A 654 -134.43 117.66 -94.45
CA ALA A 654 -134.25 116.94 -95.72
C ALA A 654 -134.13 115.42 -95.54
N ASP A 655 -134.23 114.74 -96.68
CA ASP A 655 -134.03 113.31 -96.89
C ASP A 655 -132.56 112.99 -97.25
N LEU A 656 -132.27 111.68 -97.40
CA LEU A 656 -131.23 111.07 -98.24
C LEU A 656 -129.73 110.96 -97.84
N GLU A 657 -129.24 109.74 -98.11
CA GLU A 657 -127.91 109.28 -98.58
C GLU A 657 -126.64 109.54 -97.75
N ARG A 658 -126.14 108.53 -97.01
CA ARG A 658 -125.46 107.27 -97.43
C ARG A 658 -123.92 107.42 -97.52
N LYS A 659 -123.24 107.09 -96.42
CA LYS A 659 -122.40 105.89 -96.38
C LYS A 659 -122.24 105.36 -94.96
#